data_AF-A0A6L7XG85-F1
#
_entry.id   AF-A0A6L7XG85-F1
#
_cell.length_a   1.000
_cell.length_b   1.000
_cell.length_c   1.000
_cell.angle_alpha   90.00
_cell.angle_beta   90.00
_cell.angle_gamma   90.00
#
_symmetry.space_group_name_H-M   'P 1'
#
loop_
_entity.id
_entity.type
_entity.pdbx_description
1 polymer ?
#
loop_
_entity_poly.entity_id
_entity_poly.type
_entity_poly.pdbx_seq_one_letter_code
_entity_poly.pdbx_strand_id
1 'polypeptide(L)'
;MPRGRDLAGADPAPHPRRGRPALRHRPAARHRRQHQPRPLPRSRPQRTGSGALPAPPDHHLPARTLRGGPRGVHHPPLPARVRSQDHPPRPHPDRSSPHRSEPVTAVEPETAVEITVDGAAVEAHPGEMLIEACERSGTYIPRFCYHSRMSPVGMCRMCLVEVDTGRGFALQPSCMVPVSEGMKVSTESEVTKKAQDGVLEFLLINHPLDCPVCDKGGECPLQDQTMAYGPGETRFVEEKRHFAKPIAISETVYLDRERCILCDRCTRFADEVAGDALIHFMGRGNHTEVNTFPDEPFASYFSGNTVQICPVGALTAAPYRFKARPWDLTETLSTAWVDSLGARVAVQASRNRVLRVLGADADAVNWGWLTDKERFGFEALNSAERLAAPMLRDTADGGVSEWSEAGWGEALDRIAGAVGAAPPERVAVLGGARLNNEAQYMWAKLAKGVIGTDNVDAQLGDGLDPAVVLGLPRATIDDACRSGGTVVLIGPDPKEELGTLYLRLRHAVINDGAKLVEITPVATGLSHLAQHSLRPRPGTTAQLVSALVAAVAGDEFEAGSTGVDRSELEAAAQCLAGADDGVTAVLGRASLAEGAEVVEAAAIELSALPLVRFLPALRRGNVIGALETGLAPELLPGRVRLDGVEDGGPRVEAWPRLPAAAGLDAAGVLRAAARGDIDVLVLVGADPLN
;
A
#
# COMPACT_ATOMS: atom_id res chain seq x y z
N MET A 1 -43.53 -6.67 -6.86
CA MET A 1 -44.88 -7.22 -7.17
C MET A 1 -45.18 -6.97 -8.65
N PRO A 2 -45.34 -8.01 -9.49
CA PRO A 2 -45.12 -7.91 -10.94
C PRO A 2 -46.38 -8.14 -11.79
N ARG A 3 -46.29 -7.84 -13.10
CA ARG A 3 -47.12 -8.48 -14.14
C ARG A 3 -46.19 -9.06 -15.20
N GLY A 4 -46.20 -10.39 -15.30
CA GLY A 4 -45.51 -11.14 -16.34
C GLY A 4 -46.33 -11.28 -17.62
N ARG A 5 -45.68 -11.83 -18.64
CA ARG A 5 -46.20 -12.93 -19.46
C ARG A 5 -45.07 -13.56 -20.27
N ASP A 6 -45.08 -14.89 -20.23
CA ASP A 6 -44.22 -15.83 -20.96
C ASP A 6 -44.29 -15.65 -22.48
N LEU A 7 -43.26 -16.15 -23.19
CA LEU A 7 -43.43 -17.25 -24.14
C LEU A 7 -42.07 -17.82 -24.59
N ALA A 8 -42.10 -19.13 -24.84
CA ALA A 8 -41.02 -20.09 -24.97
C ALA A 8 -40.10 -19.95 -26.21
N GLY A 9 -38.94 -20.60 -26.13
CA GLY A 9 -37.92 -20.66 -27.15
C GLY A 9 -38.19 -21.65 -28.30
N ALA A 10 -37.39 -21.48 -29.36
CA ALA A 10 -37.12 -22.47 -30.39
C ALA A 10 -35.75 -22.18 -31.04
N ASP A 11 -34.95 -23.23 -31.21
CA ASP A 11 -33.64 -23.28 -31.88
C ASP A 11 -33.60 -22.68 -33.29
N PRO A 12 -32.44 -22.17 -33.76
CA PRO A 12 -32.18 -22.00 -35.18
C PRO A 12 -31.16 -23.03 -35.70
N ALA A 13 -31.62 -23.86 -36.65
CA ALA A 13 -30.76 -24.63 -37.56
C ALA A 13 -30.34 -23.77 -38.79
N PRO A 14 -29.29 -24.17 -39.55
CA PRO A 14 -28.39 -23.23 -40.25
C PRO A 14 -28.71 -23.03 -41.74
N HIS A 15 -28.30 -21.88 -42.28
CA HIS A 15 -28.33 -21.59 -43.72
C HIS A 15 -27.00 -21.02 -44.25
N PRO A 16 -26.70 -21.13 -45.56
CA PRO A 16 -25.43 -21.63 -46.04
C PRO A 16 -24.57 -20.61 -46.81
N ARG A 17 -23.30 -20.97 -46.97
CA ARG A 17 -22.26 -20.28 -47.75
C ARG A 17 -22.57 -20.24 -49.26
N ARG A 18 -22.41 -19.05 -49.87
CA ARG A 18 -22.03 -18.77 -51.27
C ARG A 18 -21.25 -17.43 -51.23
N GLY A 19 -20.14 -17.15 -51.91
CA GLY A 19 -19.42 -17.83 -52.98
C GLY A 19 -19.13 -16.87 -54.15
N ARG A 20 -18.05 -16.07 -54.06
CA ARG A 20 -17.23 -15.45 -55.16
C ARG A 20 -17.85 -14.31 -56.00
N PRO A 21 -17.07 -13.41 -56.68
CA PRO A 21 -15.79 -13.70 -57.36
C PRO A 21 -14.65 -12.65 -57.28
N ALA A 22 -13.50 -13.07 -57.83
CA ALA A 22 -12.26 -12.32 -58.04
C ALA A 22 -12.08 -11.92 -59.51
N LEU A 23 -11.49 -10.75 -59.79
CA LEU A 23 -10.85 -10.31 -61.06
C LEU A 23 -9.87 -9.16 -60.69
N ARG A 24 -8.54 -9.37 -60.64
CA ARG A 24 -7.50 -9.28 -61.71
C ARG A 24 -7.40 -7.94 -62.47
N HIS A 25 -6.26 -7.25 -62.33
CA HIS A 25 -5.41 -6.55 -63.34
C HIS A 25 -4.49 -5.55 -62.61
N ARG A 26 -3.25 -5.20 -62.97
CA ARG A 26 -2.09 -5.70 -63.74
C ARG A 26 -0.93 -4.72 -63.36
N PRO A 27 0.36 -5.05 -63.56
CA PRO A 27 1.49 -4.35 -62.94
C PRO A 27 2.18 -3.34 -63.88
N ALA A 28 2.79 -2.28 -63.31
CA ALA A 28 3.85 -1.43 -63.88
C ALA A 28 4.26 -0.41 -62.78
N ALA A 29 5.47 0.13 -62.65
CA ALA A 29 6.80 -0.15 -63.15
C ALA A 29 7.78 0.63 -62.24
N ARG A 30 9.04 0.22 -62.30
CA ARG A 30 10.23 0.73 -61.60
C ARG A 30 10.32 2.26 -61.49
N HIS A 31 10.74 2.75 -60.30
CA HIS A 31 11.82 3.73 -60.20
C HIS A 31 12.54 3.61 -58.84
N ARG A 32 13.77 3.09 -58.89
CA ARG A 32 14.78 3.26 -57.83
C ARG A 32 15.14 4.75 -57.77
N ARG A 33 15.05 5.36 -56.59
CA ARG A 33 15.87 6.51 -56.21
C ARG A 33 16.44 6.29 -54.83
N GLN A 34 17.75 6.08 -54.81
CA GLN A 34 18.62 6.12 -53.64
C GLN A 34 18.63 7.55 -53.10
N HIS A 35 18.44 7.71 -51.79
CA HIS A 35 18.85 8.91 -51.08
C HIS A 35 20.01 8.54 -50.14
N GLN A 36 21.23 8.75 -50.64
CA GLN A 36 22.42 8.95 -49.80
C GLN A 36 22.48 10.43 -49.39
N PRO A 37 22.92 10.74 -48.16
CA PRO A 37 23.20 12.12 -47.74
C PRO A 37 24.50 12.66 -48.34
N ARG A 38 24.50 13.94 -48.72
CA ARG A 38 25.65 14.68 -49.27
C ARG A 38 26.69 15.01 -48.19
N PRO A 39 27.99 15.09 -48.54
CA PRO A 39 29.09 15.41 -47.63
C PRO A 39 29.44 16.91 -47.62
N LEU A 40 30.11 17.37 -46.57
CA LEU A 40 30.87 18.63 -46.54
C LEU A 40 32.34 18.36 -46.14
N PRO A 41 33.29 19.23 -46.53
CA PRO A 41 34.56 18.80 -47.12
C PRO A 41 35.74 18.71 -46.15
N ARG A 42 36.73 17.94 -46.60
CA ARG A 42 38.07 17.76 -45.99
C ARG A 42 39.00 18.94 -46.30
N SER A 43 39.88 19.25 -45.36
CA SER A 43 41.30 19.51 -45.65
C SER A 43 42.19 19.09 -44.47
N ARG A 44 43.06 18.12 -44.77
CA ARG A 44 44.19 17.54 -44.00
C ARG A 44 45.49 18.34 -44.34
N PRO A 45 46.72 17.99 -43.89
CA PRO A 45 47.16 16.97 -42.91
C PRO A 45 48.40 17.31 -42.01
N GLN A 46 48.81 16.28 -41.23
CA GLN A 46 50.15 15.93 -40.66
C GLN A 46 50.45 16.44 -39.23
N ARG A 47 51.06 15.67 -38.30
CA ARG A 47 51.74 14.35 -38.29
C ARG A 47 51.93 13.86 -36.83
N THR A 48 51.91 12.52 -36.65
CA THR A 48 52.64 11.64 -35.68
C THR A 48 52.64 11.88 -34.17
N GLY A 49 52.32 10.83 -33.39
CA GLY A 49 52.81 10.64 -32.02
C GLY A 49 52.04 9.61 -31.21
N SER A 50 52.68 8.48 -30.90
CA SER A 50 52.23 7.33 -30.10
C SER A 50 51.99 7.64 -28.61
N GLY A 51 51.11 6.90 -27.95
CA GLY A 51 51.12 6.75 -26.49
C GLY A 51 49.80 6.24 -25.89
N ALA A 52 49.85 5.09 -25.23
CA ALA A 52 48.74 4.42 -24.56
C ALA A 52 48.12 5.25 -23.42
N LEU A 53 46.81 5.05 -23.17
CA LEU A 53 46.08 5.58 -22.01
C LEU A 53 45.72 4.43 -21.04
N PRO A 54 45.94 4.59 -19.72
CA PRO A 54 45.54 3.61 -18.71
C PRO A 54 44.15 3.92 -18.10
N ALA A 55 43.59 2.90 -17.45
CA ALA A 55 42.30 2.83 -16.74
C ALA A 55 42.21 3.75 -15.49
N PRO A 56 40.99 4.07 -15.01
CA PRO A 56 40.79 4.96 -13.86
C PRO A 56 41.00 4.25 -12.50
N PRO A 57 41.44 4.97 -11.44
CA PRO A 57 41.67 4.37 -10.13
C PRO A 57 40.50 4.52 -9.14
N ASP A 58 40.43 3.54 -8.23
CA ASP A 58 39.59 3.47 -7.04
C ASP A 58 39.91 4.54 -5.99
N HIS A 59 38.88 5.05 -5.32
CA HIS A 59 39.02 5.94 -4.15
C HIS A 59 38.71 5.19 -2.84
N HIS A 60 39.78 4.78 -2.16
CA HIS A 60 39.79 4.55 -0.72
C HIS A 60 40.32 5.81 -0.01
N LEU A 61 39.57 6.33 0.96
CA LEU A 61 40.01 7.40 1.86
C LEU A 61 40.45 6.82 3.22
N PRO A 62 41.66 7.15 3.73
CA PRO A 62 42.01 6.89 5.12
C PRO A 62 41.98 8.16 5.99
N ALA A 63 41.67 7.96 7.27
CA ALA A 63 41.68 8.95 8.33
C ALA A 63 43.09 9.40 8.75
N ARG A 64 43.28 10.68 9.12
CA ARG A 64 44.26 11.10 10.15
C ARG A 64 44.12 12.56 10.60
N THR A 65 43.92 12.72 11.92
CA THR A 65 44.50 13.66 12.89
C THR A 65 45.10 15.01 12.44
N LEU A 66 44.65 16.10 13.07
CA LEU A 66 45.26 17.44 12.99
C LEU A 66 45.75 17.92 14.37
N ARG A 67 46.99 18.44 14.41
CA ARG A 67 47.55 19.33 15.45
C ARG A 67 48.13 20.57 14.77
N GLY A 68 47.85 21.75 15.34
CA GLY A 68 48.72 22.95 15.31
C GLY A 68 48.37 24.06 14.30
N GLY A 69 47.87 25.21 14.79
CA GLY A 69 47.87 26.51 14.08
C GLY A 69 49.22 27.27 14.24
N PRO A 70 49.34 28.62 14.08
CA PRO A 70 48.27 29.65 14.05
C PRO A 70 48.49 30.88 13.10
N ARG A 71 47.60 31.89 13.26
CA ARG A 71 47.56 33.31 12.80
C ARG A 71 46.79 33.56 11.50
N GLY A 72 45.74 34.36 11.40
CA GLY A 72 45.00 35.23 12.34
C GLY A 72 44.47 36.45 11.59
N VAL A 73 43.14 36.59 11.43
CA VAL A 73 42.43 37.88 11.24
C VAL A 73 41.04 37.75 11.86
N HIS A 74 40.69 38.73 12.70
CA HIS A 74 39.50 38.77 13.57
C HIS A 74 38.23 39.21 12.84
N HIS A 75 37.14 38.45 13.02
CA HIS A 75 35.75 38.93 13.00
C HIS A 75 35.08 38.56 14.33
N PRO A 76 34.10 39.37 14.82
CA PRO A 76 33.54 39.23 16.16
C PRO A 76 32.76 37.91 16.34
N PRO A 77 32.72 37.34 17.56
CA PRO A 77 32.04 36.08 17.81
C PRO A 77 30.51 36.25 17.73
N LEU A 78 29.88 35.38 16.94
CA LEU A 78 28.45 35.07 17.05
C LEU A 78 28.18 34.58 18.48
N PRO A 79 27.08 35.02 19.12
CA PRO A 79 26.75 34.54 20.46
C PRO A 79 26.51 33.03 20.45
N ALA A 80 26.93 32.40 21.54
CA ALA A 80 26.77 30.98 21.80
C ALA A 80 25.34 30.51 21.51
N ARG A 81 25.21 29.34 20.87
CA ARG A 81 23.96 28.59 20.79
C ARG A 81 23.37 28.53 22.19
N VAL A 82 22.31 29.29 22.41
CA VAL A 82 21.40 29.10 23.53
C VAL A 82 20.87 27.68 23.37
N ARG A 83 21.22 26.81 24.31
CA ARG A 83 20.47 25.57 24.55
C ARG A 83 19.00 25.99 24.58
N SER A 84 18.20 25.51 23.62
CA SER A 84 16.76 25.62 23.70
C SER A 84 16.35 25.04 25.05
N GLN A 85 16.01 25.92 25.98
CA GLN A 85 15.38 25.55 27.23
C GLN A 85 14.13 24.78 26.84
N ASP A 86 14.02 23.57 27.39
CA ASP A 86 12.82 22.75 27.39
C ASP A 86 11.61 23.66 27.66
N HIS A 87 10.90 24.00 26.60
CA HIS A 87 9.58 24.57 26.75
C HIS A 87 8.68 23.40 27.14
N PRO A 88 8.04 23.43 28.32
CA PRO A 88 7.00 22.46 28.60
C PRO A 88 5.95 22.56 27.48
N PRO A 89 5.40 21.42 27.02
CA PRO A 89 4.35 21.44 26.01
C PRO A 89 3.24 22.37 26.49
N ARG A 90 2.86 23.33 25.63
CA ARG A 90 1.73 24.21 25.93
C ARG A 90 0.49 23.32 26.08
N PRO A 91 -0.37 23.57 27.09
CA PRO A 91 -1.60 22.83 27.22
C PRO A 91 -2.43 23.07 25.95
N HIS A 92 -2.75 21.99 25.24
CA HIS A 92 -3.80 22.00 24.23
C HIS A 92 -5.07 22.54 24.90
N PRO A 93 -5.83 23.46 24.28
CA PRO A 93 -7.13 23.82 24.80
C PRO A 93 -7.98 22.54 24.87
N ASP A 94 -8.50 22.29 26.05
CA ASP A 94 -9.46 21.24 26.42
C ASP A 94 -10.50 21.06 25.29
N ARG A 95 -10.28 20.06 24.44
CA ARG A 95 -11.26 19.57 23.46
C ARG A 95 -12.10 18.49 24.15
N SER A 96 -12.78 18.86 25.21
CA SER A 96 -13.96 18.13 25.69
C SER A 96 -15.13 18.44 24.74
N SER A 97 -15.10 17.83 23.55
CA SER A 97 -16.27 17.68 22.70
C SER A 97 -16.67 16.20 22.75
N PRO A 98 -17.94 15.86 23.00
CA PRO A 98 -18.38 14.47 23.09
C PRO A 98 -18.58 13.92 21.67
N HIS A 99 -17.51 13.75 20.92
CA HIS A 99 -17.51 13.06 19.65
C HIS A 99 -16.75 11.76 19.81
N ARG A 100 -17.42 10.77 20.41
CA ARG A 100 -17.07 9.35 20.19
C ARG A 100 -17.50 9.04 18.76
N SER A 101 -16.55 8.99 17.84
CA SER A 101 -16.73 8.25 16.59
C SER A 101 -16.62 6.78 16.94
N GLU A 102 -17.76 6.09 17.03
CA GLU A 102 -17.77 4.63 17.08
C GLU A 102 -17.32 4.07 15.71
N PRO A 103 -16.61 2.93 15.68
CA PRO A 103 -16.15 2.35 14.43
C PRO A 103 -17.32 1.77 13.65
N VAL A 104 -17.22 1.85 12.32
CA VAL A 104 -18.10 1.12 11.38
C VAL A 104 -17.73 -0.36 11.42
N THR A 105 -18.08 -1.05 12.49
CA THR A 105 -18.40 -2.48 12.46
C THR A 105 -19.91 -2.60 12.29
N ALA A 106 -20.35 -3.55 11.47
CA ALA A 106 -21.77 -3.89 11.35
C ALA A 106 -22.28 -4.49 12.68
N VAL A 107 -22.56 -3.63 13.64
CA VAL A 107 -23.37 -3.90 14.82
C VAL A 107 -24.69 -3.20 14.55
N GLU A 108 -25.78 -3.94 14.36
CA GLU A 108 -27.10 -3.35 14.31
C GLU A 108 -27.32 -2.60 15.64
N PRO A 109 -27.42 -1.26 15.67
CA PRO A 109 -27.67 -0.58 16.92
C PRO A 109 -29.11 -0.90 17.35
N GLU A 110 -29.29 -1.28 18.61
CA GLU A 110 -30.56 -1.75 19.18
C GLU A 110 -31.67 -0.67 19.25
N THR A 111 -31.58 0.44 18.51
CA THR A 111 -32.71 1.32 18.16
C THR A 111 -32.35 2.16 16.92
N ALA A 112 -32.85 1.76 15.75
CA ALA A 112 -32.84 2.62 14.55
C ALA A 112 -33.69 3.88 14.81
N VAL A 113 -33.24 5.03 14.33
CA VAL A 113 -34.04 6.27 14.33
C VAL A 113 -34.69 6.46 12.96
N GLU A 114 -35.95 6.87 12.94
CA GLU A 114 -36.66 7.14 11.68
C GLU A 114 -36.51 8.63 11.32
N ILE A 115 -36.03 8.89 10.11
CA ILE A 115 -36.00 10.23 9.52
C ILE A 115 -36.82 10.25 8.23
N THR A 116 -37.34 11.42 7.85
CA THR A 116 -38.05 11.60 6.58
C THR A 116 -37.17 12.41 5.62
N VAL A 117 -36.71 11.79 4.53
CA VAL A 117 -35.91 12.44 3.48
C VAL A 117 -36.76 12.53 2.21
N ASP A 118 -37.03 13.75 1.75
CA ASP A 118 -37.84 14.03 0.55
C ASP A 118 -39.22 13.34 0.57
N GLY A 119 -39.79 13.20 1.77
CA GLY A 119 -41.09 12.57 2.00
C GLY A 119 -41.05 11.03 2.14
N ALA A 120 -39.89 10.39 1.99
CA ALA A 120 -39.70 8.97 2.24
C ALA A 120 -39.12 8.72 3.64
N ALA A 121 -39.62 7.69 4.33
CA ALA A 121 -39.06 7.24 5.61
C ALA A 121 -37.73 6.51 5.36
N VAL A 122 -36.72 6.84 6.15
CA VAL A 122 -35.37 6.27 6.10
C VAL A 122 -34.97 5.90 7.52
N GLU A 123 -34.53 4.65 7.71
CA GLU A 123 -33.93 4.19 8.96
C GLU A 123 -32.47 4.63 9.02
N ALA A 124 -32.10 5.31 10.11
CA ALA A 124 -30.74 5.79 10.38
C ALA A 124 -30.23 5.30 11.72
N HIS A 125 -28.90 5.29 11.87
CA HIS A 125 -28.26 4.91 13.11
C HIS A 125 -28.13 6.15 14.02
N PRO A 126 -28.40 6.06 15.33
CA PRO A 126 -28.18 7.18 16.24
C PRO A 126 -26.75 7.74 16.11
N GLY A 127 -26.63 9.05 15.87
CA GLY A 127 -25.32 9.71 15.71
C GLY A 127 -24.71 9.64 14.31
N GLU A 128 -25.28 8.88 13.37
CA GLU A 128 -24.90 8.86 11.95
C GLU A 128 -25.04 10.27 11.36
N MET A 129 -24.10 10.68 10.50
CA MET A 129 -24.22 11.97 9.83
C MET A 129 -25.33 11.89 8.78
N LEU A 130 -26.12 12.96 8.64
CA LEU A 130 -27.24 13.00 7.68
C LEU A 130 -26.81 12.65 6.26
N ILE A 131 -25.60 13.06 5.85
CA ILE A 131 -25.07 12.73 4.52
C ILE A 131 -24.85 11.23 4.32
N GLU A 132 -24.46 10.49 5.36
CA GLU A 132 -24.22 9.05 5.34
C GLU A 132 -25.55 8.28 5.32
N ALA A 133 -26.49 8.69 6.17
CA ALA A 133 -27.84 8.12 6.19
C ALA A 133 -28.56 8.26 4.83
N CYS A 134 -28.44 9.44 4.21
CA CYS A 134 -28.96 9.69 2.86
C CYS A 134 -28.24 8.83 1.81
N GLU A 135 -26.92 8.74 1.84
CA GLU A 135 -26.15 7.94 0.87
C GLU A 135 -26.47 6.44 0.98
N ARG A 136 -26.59 5.91 2.19
CA ARG A 136 -26.97 4.51 2.46
C ARG A 136 -28.40 4.19 2.00
N SER A 137 -29.30 5.16 2.07
CA SER A 137 -30.69 5.02 1.58
C SER A 137 -30.85 5.30 0.07
N GLY A 138 -29.76 5.63 -0.63
CA GLY A 138 -29.74 5.86 -2.07
C GLY A 138 -29.97 7.32 -2.49
N THR A 139 -30.06 8.25 -1.55
CA THR A 139 -30.20 9.69 -1.79
C THR A 139 -28.83 10.36 -1.83
N TYR A 140 -28.39 10.76 -3.03
CA TYR A 140 -27.09 11.42 -3.23
C TYR A 140 -27.19 12.93 -2.93
N ILE A 141 -26.37 13.43 -2.00
CA ILE A 141 -26.26 14.88 -1.68
C ILE A 141 -24.93 15.45 -2.17
N PRO A 142 -24.87 16.38 -3.13
CA PRO A 142 -23.62 16.82 -3.76
C PRO A 142 -22.57 17.33 -2.75
N ARG A 143 -21.29 17.04 -3.00
CA ARG A 143 -20.21 17.16 -2.01
C ARG A 143 -18.82 17.22 -2.63
N PHE A 144 -17.93 18.00 -2.01
CA PHE A 144 -16.51 18.07 -2.37
C PHE A 144 -15.53 17.86 -1.21
N CYS A 145 -15.79 18.40 -0.01
CA CYS A 145 -14.85 18.30 1.12
C CYS A 145 -15.06 17.03 1.96
N TYR A 146 -16.28 16.50 1.99
CA TYR A 146 -16.62 15.31 2.77
C TYR A 146 -15.95 14.06 2.17
N HIS A 147 -15.53 13.14 3.04
CA HIS A 147 -14.98 11.83 2.74
C HIS A 147 -15.24 10.96 3.98
N SER A 148 -15.75 9.74 3.82
CA SER A 148 -16.22 8.90 4.93
C SER A 148 -15.16 8.55 5.96
N ARG A 149 -13.89 8.46 5.54
CA ARG A 149 -12.75 8.09 6.40
C ARG A 149 -11.93 9.26 6.96
N MET A 150 -12.52 10.46 7.03
CA MET A 150 -11.87 11.64 7.59
C MET A 150 -12.92 12.57 8.23
N SER A 151 -12.54 13.34 9.24
CA SER A 151 -13.42 14.20 10.07
C SER A 151 -14.19 15.28 9.28
N PRO A 152 -15.53 15.35 9.31
CA PRO A 152 -16.25 16.33 8.50
C PRO A 152 -15.92 17.79 8.87
N VAL A 153 -15.80 18.65 7.85
CA VAL A 153 -15.38 20.06 8.03
C VAL A 153 -16.35 21.11 7.48
N GLY A 154 -17.33 20.71 6.67
CA GLY A 154 -18.31 21.65 6.09
C GLY A 154 -17.72 22.76 5.21
N MET A 155 -16.49 22.62 4.70
CA MET A 155 -15.77 23.68 3.99
C MET A 155 -16.40 24.04 2.63
N CYS A 156 -16.79 23.04 1.84
CA CYS A 156 -17.26 23.29 0.47
C CYS A 156 -18.69 23.84 0.39
N ARG A 157 -19.51 23.69 1.44
CA ARG A 157 -20.94 24.05 1.49
C ARG A 157 -21.83 23.45 0.39
N MET A 158 -21.33 22.51 -0.41
CA MET A 158 -22.11 21.87 -1.47
C MET A 158 -23.22 20.96 -0.93
N CYS A 159 -23.02 20.40 0.28
CA CYS A 159 -23.96 19.46 0.89
C CYS A 159 -25.07 20.14 1.72
N LEU A 160 -25.37 21.40 1.44
CA LEU A 160 -26.48 22.13 2.07
C LEU A 160 -27.80 21.50 1.66
N VAL A 161 -28.67 21.25 2.64
CA VAL A 161 -30.04 20.73 2.50
C VAL A 161 -30.95 21.44 3.50
N GLU A 162 -32.25 21.48 3.23
CA GLU A 162 -33.22 22.03 4.18
C GLU A 162 -33.59 20.99 5.24
N VAL A 163 -33.38 21.33 6.52
CA VAL A 163 -33.75 20.49 7.67
C VAL A 163 -34.79 21.24 8.50
N ASP A 164 -35.86 20.54 8.90
CA ASP A 164 -36.87 21.10 9.81
C ASP A 164 -36.29 21.25 11.23
N THR A 165 -36.18 22.49 11.68
CA THR A 165 -35.65 22.84 13.01
C THR A 165 -36.74 22.94 14.08
N GLY A 166 -37.99 22.60 13.73
CA GLY A 166 -39.19 22.85 14.56
C GLY A 166 -39.65 24.31 14.55
N ARG A 167 -38.82 25.24 14.03
CA ARG A 167 -39.17 26.65 13.76
C ARG A 167 -39.36 26.92 12.27
N GLY A 168 -39.32 25.87 11.45
CA GLY A 168 -39.28 25.92 9.99
C GLY A 168 -38.01 25.28 9.43
N PHE A 169 -38.02 25.10 8.11
CA PHE A 169 -36.88 24.58 7.37
C PHE A 169 -35.75 25.62 7.32
N ALA A 170 -34.53 25.16 7.56
CA ALA A 170 -33.33 25.96 7.45
C ALA A 170 -32.24 25.18 6.73
N LEU A 171 -31.41 25.87 5.94
CA LEU A 171 -30.26 25.27 5.28
C LEU A 171 -29.22 24.83 6.31
N GLN A 172 -28.87 23.56 6.29
CA GLN A 172 -27.82 22.97 7.12
C GLN A 172 -26.88 22.12 6.27
N PRO A 173 -25.57 22.10 6.57
CA PRO A 173 -24.62 21.23 5.89
C PRO A 173 -24.81 19.78 6.38
N SER A 174 -25.37 18.91 5.55
CA SER A 174 -25.68 17.51 5.91
C SER A 174 -24.48 16.70 6.42
N CYS A 175 -23.25 17.08 6.07
CA CYS A 175 -22.05 16.42 6.59
C CYS A 175 -21.70 16.77 8.05
N MET A 176 -22.36 17.75 8.66
CA MET A 176 -22.10 18.21 10.03
C MET A 176 -23.32 18.06 10.94
N VAL A 177 -24.41 17.50 10.43
CA VAL A 177 -25.67 17.34 11.17
C VAL A 177 -25.87 15.87 11.46
N PRO A 178 -25.78 15.43 12.72
CA PRO A 178 -26.17 14.08 13.09
C PRO A 178 -27.68 13.91 12.94
N VAL A 179 -28.11 12.71 12.54
CA VAL A 179 -29.53 12.37 12.47
C VAL A 179 -30.17 12.39 13.86
N SER A 180 -31.45 12.74 13.91
CA SER A 180 -32.27 12.71 15.13
C SER A 180 -33.64 12.17 14.79
N GLU A 181 -34.26 11.47 15.74
CA GLU A 181 -35.61 10.90 15.59
C GLU A 181 -36.62 11.93 15.05
N GLY A 182 -37.38 11.54 14.03
CA GLY A 182 -38.41 12.38 13.40
C GLY A 182 -37.88 13.55 12.57
N MET A 183 -36.56 13.62 12.32
CA MET A 183 -35.96 14.66 11.49
C MET A 183 -36.55 14.65 10.08
N LYS A 184 -36.95 15.83 9.58
CA LYS A 184 -37.45 16.00 8.21
C LYS A 184 -36.45 16.80 7.38
N VAL A 185 -36.09 16.25 6.23
CA VAL A 185 -35.07 16.78 5.34
C VAL A 185 -35.64 16.89 3.94
N SER A 186 -35.38 18.03 3.29
CA SER A 186 -35.59 18.19 1.85
C SER A 186 -34.27 18.47 1.16
N THR A 187 -33.87 17.57 0.27
CA THR A 187 -32.64 17.69 -0.52
C THR A 187 -32.89 18.35 -1.88
N GLU A 188 -34.15 18.40 -2.33
CA GLU A 188 -34.54 18.90 -3.65
C GLU A 188 -35.39 20.17 -3.66
N SER A 189 -35.55 20.84 -2.51
CA SER A 189 -36.33 22.09 -2.44
C SER A 189 -35.72 23.21 -3.30
N GLU A 190 -36.55 24.18 -3.70
CA GLU A 190 -36.10 25.36 -4.46
C GLU A 190 -35.01 26.14 -3.71
N VAL A 191 -35.10 26.21 -2.38
CA VAL A 191 -34.09 26.87 -1.53
C VAL A 191 -32.77 26.09 -1.54
N THR A 192 -32.84 24.77 -1.45
CA THR A 192 -31.67 23.88 -1.50
C THR A 192 -30.96 23.96 -2.85
N LYS A 193 -31.71 23.80 -3.95
CA LYS A 193 -31.17 23.90 -5.31
C LYS A 193 -30.50 25.25 -5.56
N LYS A 194 -31.19 26.34 -5.23
CA LYS A 194 -30.62 27.70 -5.37
C LYS A 194 -29.34 27.91 -4.54
N ALA A 195 -29.25 27.32 -3.36
CA ALA A 195 -28.04 27.39 -2.54
C ALA A 195 -26.88 26.61 -3.19
N GLN A 196 -27.15 25.40 -3.69
CA GLN A 196 -26.17 24.56 -4.38
C GLN A 196 -25.67 25.21 -5.69
N ASP A 197 -26.58 25.77 -6.49
CA ASP A 197 -26.24 26.55 -7.70
C ASP A 197 -25.27 27.69 -7.37
N GLY A 198 -25.58 28.46 -6.32
CA GLY A 198 -24.76 29.58 -5.87
C GLY A 198 -23.39 29.14 -5.36
N VAL A 199 -23.31 28.02 -4.63
CA VAL A 199 -22.04 27.43 -4.19
C VAL A 199 -21.18 27.03 -5.38
N LEU A 200 -21.74 26.37 -6.40
CA LEU A 200 -20.99 26.02 -7.60
C LEU A 200 -20.50 27.26 -8.35
N GLU A 201 -21.33 28.29 -8.48
CA GLU A 201 -20.92 29.56 -9.09
C GLU A 201 -19.73 30.18 -8.33
N PHE A 202 -19.74 30.16 -6.99
CA PHE A 202 -18.61 30.64 -6.18
C PHE A 202 -17.36 29.78 -6.31
N LEU A 203 -17.48 28.45 -6.45
CA LEU A 203 -16.32 27.59 -6.65
C LEU A 203 -15.70 27.79 -8.05
N LEU A 204 -16.53 28.11 -9.04
CA LEU A 204 -16.11 28.29 -10.43
C LEU A 204 -15.58 29.70 -10.74
N ILE A 205 -15.80 30.69 -9.86
CA ILE A 205 -15.35 32.08 -10.05
C ILE A 205 -13.87 32.14 -10.48
N ASN A 206 -13.02 31.37 -9.80
CA ASN A 206 -11.58 31.34 -9.99
C ASN A 206 -11.05 30.02 -10.59
N HIS A 207 -11.92 29.05 -10.87
CA HIS A 207 -11.50 27.80 -11.50
C HIS A 207 -11.13 28.06 -12.98
N PRO A 208 -9.98 27.58 -13.47
CA PRO A 208 -9.54 27.83 -14.83
C PRO A 208 -10.36 27.02 -15.84
N LEU A 209 -10.49 27.51 -17.07
CA LEU A 209 -11.18 26.84 -18.18
C LEU A 209 -10.28 25.79 -18.85
N ASP A 210 -9.62 24.98 -18.03
CA ASP A 210 -8.60 24.01 -18.44
C ASP A 210 -9.19 22.63 -18.79
N CYS A 211 -10.51 22.41 -18.69
CA CYS A 211 -11.16 21.11 -18.92
C CYS A 211 -10.62 20.31 -20.12
N PRO A 212 -10.42 20.88 -21.33
CA PRO A 212 -9.92 20.11 -22.48
C PRO A 212 -8.46 19.65 -22.35
N VAL A 213 -7.66 20.27 -21.48
CA VAL A 213 -6.24 19.94 -21.26
C VAL A 213 -5.99 19.28 -19.90
N CYS A 214 -6.90 19.41 -18.94
CA CYS A 214 -6.80 18.87 -17.58
C CYS A 214 -6.88 17.34 -17.55
N ASP A 215 -5.92 16.68 -16.88
CA ASP A 215 -5.86 15.21 -16.79
C ASP A 215 -6.97 14.58 -15.95
N LYS A 216 -7.61 15.36 -15.08
CA LYS A 216 -8.78 14.93 -14.31
C LYS A 216 -10.08 15.03 -15.14
N GLY A 217 -10.03 15.57 -16.36
CA GLY A 217 -11.22 15.72 -17.20
C GLY A 217 -11.90 14.37 -17.45
N GLY A 218 -13.20 14.29 -17.24
CA GLY A 218 -13.99 13.05 -17.32
C GLY A 218 -14.00 12.18 -16.06
N GLU A 219 -13.23 12.54 -15.02
CA GLU A 219 -13.30 11.93 -13.68
C GLU A 219 -13.29 13.00 -12.57
N CYS A 220 -13.73 14.22 -12.91
CA CYS A 220 -13.67 15.39 -12.04
C CYS A 220 -15.04 15.62 -11.41
N PRO A 221 -15.24 15.31 -10.10
CA PRO A 221 -16.50 15.60 -9.42
C PRO A 221 -16.99 17.04 -9.58
N LEU A 222 -16.10 18.03 -9.67
CA LEU A 222 -16.50 19.43 -9.91
C LEU A 222 -17.15 19.60 -11.30
N GLN A 223 -16.61 18.94 -12.32
CA GLN A 223 -17.20 18.95 -13.66
C GLN A 223 -18.59 18.31 -13.64
N ASP A 224 -18.70 17.10 -13.08
CA ASP A 224 -19.95 16.34 -13.06
C ASP A 224 -21.04 17.05 -12.26
N GLN A 225 -20.71 17.56 -11.09
CA GLN A 225 -21.66 18.30 -10.25
C GLN A 225 -22.02 19.66 -10.84
N THR A 226 -21.12 20.31 -11.58
CA THR A 226 -21.49 21.53 -12.33
C THR A 226 -22.50 21.23 -13.44
N MET A 227 -22.39 20.08 -14.11
CA MET A 227 -23.36 19.68 -15.12
C MET A 227 -24.71 19.27 -14.51
N ALA A 228 -24.70 18.64 -13.34
CA ALA A 228 -25.91 18.14 -12.69
C ALA A 228 -26.67 19.19 -11.86
N TYR A 229 -25.94 20.10 -11.19
CA TYR A 229 -26.47 21.05 -10.20
C TYR A 229 -26.03 22.49 -10.45
N GLY A 230 -25.34 22.78 -11.55
CA GLY A 230 -24.83 24.13 -11.80
C GLY A 230 -25.85 25.05 -12.49
N PRO A 231 -25.68 26.38 -12.38
CA PRO A 231 -26.59 27.36 -12.98
C PRO A 231 -26.50 27.46 -14.52
N GLY A 232 -25.59 26.72 -15.16
CA GLY A 232 -25.35 26.73 -16.61
C GLY A 232 -24.55 27.93 -17.13
N GLU A 233 -24.81 29.13 -16.60
CA GLU A 233 -24.09 30.37 -16.90
C GLU A 233 -23.56 31.02 -15.61
N THR A 234 -22.51 31.84 -15.72
CA THR A 234 -21.97 32.60 -14.59
C THR A 234 -22.20 34.09 -14.76
N ARG A 235 -22.50 34.77 -13.65
CA ARG A 235 -22.66 36.22 -13.57
C ARG A 235 -21.32 36.94 -13.37
N PHE A 236 -20.27 36.22 -12.99
CA PHE A 236 -18.94 36.76 -12.77
C PHE A 236 -18.20 36.93 -14.10
N VAL A 237 -17.68 38.14 -14.34
CA VAL A 237 -16.97 38.53 -15.57
C VAL A 237 -15.54 39.00 -15.27
N GLU A 238 -15.14 38.94 -14.00
CA GLU A 238 -13.83 39.32 -13.51
C GLU A 238 -12.73 38.42 -14.06
N GLU A 239 -11.51 38.96 -14.10
CA GLU A 239 -10.33 38.17 -14.44
C GLU A 239 -10.09 37.08 -13.39
N LYS A 240 -9.90 35.84 -13.88
CA LYS A 240 -9.61 34.68 -13.03
C LYS A 240 -8.20 34.80 -12.45
N ARG A 241 -8.03 34.33 -11.21
CA ARG A 241 -6.70 34.30 -10.57
C ARG A 241 -5.69 33.46 -11.37
N HIS A 242 -4.43 33.89 -11.34
CA HIS A 242 -3.32 33.21 -11.99
C HIS A 242 -2.19 32.85 -11.03
N PHE A 243 -1.66 31.63 -11.15
CA PHE A 243 -0.54 31.13 -10.36
C PHE A 243 0.46 30.35 -11.22
N ALA A 244 1.68 30.16 -10.70
CA ALA A 244 2.64 29.24 -11.29
C ALA A 244 2.07 27.81 -11.34
N LYS A 245 2.14 27.16 -12.51
CA LYS A 245 1.66 25.79 -12.75
C LYS A 245 2.49 25.08 -13.84
N PRO A 246 2.85 23.79 -13.70
CA PRO A 246 2.76 22.96 -12.49
C PRO A 246 3.91 23.23 -11.51
N ILE A 247 3.67 22.97 -10.22
CA ILE A 247 4.70 23.01 -9.16
C ILE A 247 5.00 21.58 -8.74
N ALA A 248 6.28 21.18 -8.76
CA ALA A 248 6.69 19.91 -8.21
C ALA A 248 6.77 20.02 -6.68
N ILE A 249 5.82 19.37 -5.98
CA ILE A 249 5.82 19.33 -4.51
C ILE A 249 6.52 18.08 -3.99
N SER A 250 6.63 17.03 -4.81
CA SER A 250 7.50 15.87 -4.61
C SER A 250 7.97 15.33 -5.96
N GLU A 251 8.78 14.26 -5.97
CA GLU A 251 9.18 13.59 -7.20
C GLU A 251 7.99 12.95 -7.93
N THR A 252 6.95 12.55 -7.19
CA THR A 252 5.80 11.80 -7.70
C THR A 252 4.53 12.63 -7.84
N VAL A 253 4.45 13.82 -7.23
CA VAL A 253 3.23 14.65 -7.18
C VAL A 253 3.48 16.09 -7.63
N TYR A 254 2.63 16.55 -8.55
CA TYR A 254 2.58 17.95 -9.02
C TYR A 254 1.30 18.65 -8.56
N LEU A 255 1.44 19.95 -8.28
CA LEU A 255 0.40 20.85 -7.82
C LEU A 255 0.11 21.97 -8.84
N ASP A 256 -1.14 22.04 -9.30
CA ASP A 256 -1.71 23.12 -10.10
C ASP A 256 -2.67 23.95 -9.22
N ARG A 257 -2.14 24.98 -8.54
CA ARG A 257 -2.88 25.78 -7.54
C ARG A 257 -4.16 26.44 -8.07
N GLU A 258 -4.15 26.89 -9.32
CA GLU A 258 -5.33 27.55 -9.93
C GLU A 258 -6.58 26.66 -9.90
N ARG A 259 -6.41 25.34 -10.05
CA ARG A 259 -7.51 24.37 -10.08
C ARG A 259 -8.06 24.02 -8.69
N CYS A 260 -7.35 24.37 -7.62
CA CYS A 260 -7.73 23.99 -6.25
C CYS A 260 -8.99 24.74 -5.79
N ILE A 261 -9.96 24.01 -5.26
CA ILE A 261 -11.20 24.55 -4.70
C ILE A 261 -11.20 24.63 -3.16
N LEU A 262 -10.02 24.52 -2.53
CA LEU A 262 -9.82 24.63 -1.08
C LEU A 262 -10.74 23.70 -0.25
N CYS A 263 -10.97 22.49 -0.75
CA CYS A 263 -11.85 21.50 -0.11
C CYS A 263 -11.25 20.81 1.13
N ASP A 264 -9.97 21.05 1.42
CA ASP A 264 -9.26 20.52 2.60
C ASP A 264 -9.02 18.99 2.61
N ARG A 265 -9.36 18.24 1.54
CA ARG A 265 -9.15 16.79 1.51
C ARG A 265 -7.68 16.36 1.59
N CYS A 266 -6.80 17.03 0.86
CA CYS A 266 -5.37 16.67 0.79
C CYS A 266 -4.61 16.95 2.09
N THR A 267 -4.91 18.09 2.70
CA THR A 267 -4.33 18.58 3.96
C THR A 267 -4.82 17.71 5.13
N ARG A 268 -6.13 17.40 5.16
CA ARG A 268 -6.71 16.49 6.15
C ARG A 268 -6.23 15.06 6.00
N PHE A 269 -6.12 14.54 4.78
CA PHE A 269 -5.53 13.20 4.60
C PHE A 269 -4.11 13.14 5.16
N ALA A 270 -3.29 14.15 4.86
CA ALA A 270 -1.92 14.21 5.30
C ALA A 270 -1.81 14.24 6.84
N ASP A 271 -2.68 15.00 7.51
CA ASP A 271 -2.70 15.14 8.97
C ASP A 271 -3.42 13.97 9.69
N GLU A 272 -4.70 13.76 9.38
CA GLU A 272 -5.59 12.83 10.07
C GLU A 272 -5.24 11.37 9.75
N VAL A 273 -4.98 11.05 8.48
CA VAL A 273 -4.82 9.65 8.02
C VAL A 273 -3.35 9.24 8.00
N ALA A 274 -2.51 9.97 7.25
CA ALA A 274 -1.10 9.61 7.09
C ALA A 274 -0.24 9.97 8.32
N GLY A 275 -0.64 10.98 9.11
CA GLY A 275 0.17 11.50 10.21
C GLY A 275 1.42 12.28 9.77
N ASP A 276 1.45 12.69 8.49
CA ASP A 276 2.54 13.43 7.84
C ASP A 276 1.98 14.77 7.34
N ALA A 277 1.72 15.73 8.24
CA ALA A 277 1.09 17.02 7.94
C ALA A 277 1.98 18.00 7.14
N LEU A 278 2.56 17.55 6.02
CA LEU A 278 3.56 18.22 5.19
C LEU A 278 2.96 19.09 4.07
N ILE A 279 1.64 19.10 3.92
CA ILE A 279 0.88 19.94 2.99
C ILE A 279 -0.21 20.66 3.76
N HIS A 280 -0.30 21.98 3.62
CA HIS A 280 -1.20 22.81 4.42
C HIS A 280 -1.72 24.02 3.63
N PHE A 281 -2.77 24.67 4.14
CA PHE A 281 -3.17 26.01 3.71
C PHE A 281 -2.19 27.08 4.18
N MET A 282 -1.85 28.00 3.28
CA MET A 282 -1.11 29.22 3.55
C MET A 282 -1.94 30.44 3.13
N GLY A 283 -1.65 31.61 3.70
CA GLY A 283 -2.41 32.82 3.43
C GLY A 283 -3.77 32.86 4.14
N ARG A 284 -4.60 33.86 3.80
CA ARG A 284 -5.94 34.08 4.39
C ARG A 284 -6.90 34.65 3.35
N GLY A 285 -8.19 34.38 3.52
CA GLY A 285 -9.25 34.91 2.65
C GLY A 285 -9.05 34.46 1.21
N ASN A 286 -9.15 35.39 0.26
CA ASN A 286 -8.99 35.09 -1.17
C ASN A 286 -7.53 34.74 -1.56
N HIS A 287 -6.56 34.97 -0.67
CA HIS A 287 -5.16 34.59 -0.89
C HIS A 287 -4.81 33.22 -0.29
N THR A 288 -5.81 32.46 0.17
CA THR A 288 -5.56 31.13 0.70
C THR A 288 -5.20 30.15 -0.42
N GLU A 289 -4.09 29.45 -0.23
CA GLU A 289 -3.58 28.45 -1.17
C GLU A 289 -3.07 27.21 -0.45
N VAL A 290 -3.11 26.06 -1.12
CA VAL A 290 -2.45 24.84 -0.64
C VAL A 290 -0.99 24.88 -1.07
N ASN A 291 -0.08 24.55 -0.16
CA ASN A 291 1.35 24.41 -0.46
C ASN A 291 2.06 23.53 0.59
N THR A 292 3.33 23.23 0.36
CA THR A 292 4.22 22.60 1.35
C THR A 292 4.96 23.67 2.16
N PHE A 293 5.65 23.25 3.23
CA PHE A 293 6.52 24.16 3.97
C PHE A 293 7.72 24.60 3.11
N PRO A 294 8.22 25.84 3.29
CA PRO A 294 9.38 26.33 2.55
C PRO A 294 10.58 25.37 2.69
N ASP A 295 11.22 25.05 1.57
CA ASP A 295 12.37 24.14 1.48
C ASP A 295 12.12 22.68 1.92
N GLU A 296 10.87 22.31 2.21
CA GLU A 296 10.49 20.95 2.57
C GLU A 296 9.54 20.35 1.50
N PRO A 297 9.96 19.29 0.80
CA PRO A 297 9.08 18.60 -0.16
C PRO A 297 7.99 17.82 0.58
N PHE A 298 6.92 17.47 -0.15
CA PHE A 298 5.87 16.57 0.33
C PHE A 298 6.37 15.11 0.35
N ALA A 299 7.34 14.84 1.23
CA ALA A 299 7.99 13.54 1.40
C ALA A 299 7.20 12.63 2.37
N SER A 300 6.00 12.24 1.98
CA SER A 300 5.19 11.24 2.71
C SER A 300 5.20 9.91 1.95
N TYR A 301 5.14 8.80 2.70
CA TYR A 301 4.98 7.44 2.17
C TYR A 301 3.60 7.20 1.53
N PHE A 302 2.68 8.15 1.72
CA PHE A 302 1.27 8.05 1.32
C PHE A 302 0.84 9.22 0.42
N SER A 303 1.80 9.96 -0.14
CA SER A 303 1.56 11.23 -0.84
C SER A 303 0.58 11.08 -2.02
N GLY A 304 0.62 9.96 -2.73
CA GLY A 304 -0.21 9.76 -3.91
C GLY A 304 -1.69 9.49 -3.60
N ASN A 305 -2.07 9.22 -2.35
CA ASN A 305 -3.49 9.23 -1.97
C ASN A 305 -4.11 10.62 -2.13
N THR A 306 -3.34 11.69 -1.94
CA THR A 306 -3.81 13.06 -2.14
C THR A 306 -4.21 13.34 -3.59
N VAL A 307 -3.53 12.71 -4.56
CA VAL A 307 -3.87 12.76 -5.99
C VAL A 307 -5.22 12.10 -6.27
N GLN A 308 -5.46 10.95 -5.64
CA GLN A 308 -6.70 10.19 -5.82
C GLN A 308 -7.91 10.93 -5.24
N ILE A 309 -7.81 11.41 -3.99
CA ILE A 309 -8.93 12.06 -3.28
C ILE A 309 -9.22 13.48 -3.75
N CYS A 310 -8.27 14.15 -4.41
CA CYS A 310 -8.46 15.50 -4.92
C CYS A 310 -9.62 15.51 -5.94
N PRO A 311 -10.71 16.26 -5.67
CA PRO A 311 -11.91 16.23 -6.52
C PRO A 311 -11.76 17.03 -7.83
N VAL A 312 -10.57 17.58 -8.06
CA VAL A 312 -10.20 18.43 -9.20
C VAL A 312 -8.79 18.09 -9.64
N GLY A 313 -8.36 18.56 -10.81
CA GLY A 313 -7.01 18.34 -11.32
C GLY A 313 -5.93 19.20 -10.66
N ALA A 314 -6.04 19.51 -9.36
CA ALA A 314 -5.05 20.31 -8.63
C ALA A 314 -3.84 19.49 -8.22
N LEU A 315 -4.04 18.26 -7.72
CA LEU A 315 -2.95 17.33 -7.43
C LEU A 315 -2.94 16.24 -8.50
N THR A 316 -1.80 16.05 -9.15
CA THR A 316 -1.63 15.08 -10.25
C THR A 316 -0.38 14.24 -10.05
N ALA A 317 -0.45 12.96 -10.41
CA ALA A 317 0.68 12.06 -10.36
C ALA A 317 1.63 12.33 -11.54
N ALA A 318 2.91 12.57 -11.27
CA ALA A 318 3.95 12.75 -12.27
C ALA A 318 3.98 11.62 -13.34
N PRO A 319 3.90 10.32 -12.99
CA PRO A 319 3.98 9.26 -14.00
C PRO A 319 2.74 9.17 -14.93
N TYR A 320 1.58 9.70 -14.50
CA TYR A 320 0.33 9.64 -15.26
C TYR A 320 0.02 10.94 -16.02
N ARG A 321 0.62 12.08 -15.62
CA ARG A 321 0.35 13.39 -16.22
C ARG A 321 0.55 13.37 -17.74
N PHE A 322 -0.45 13.85 -18.47
CA PHE A 322 -0.50 13.89 -19.94
C PHE A 322 -0.26 12.54 -20.66
N LYS A 323 -0.62 11.41 -20.05
CA LYS A 323 -0.47 10.08 -20.69
C LYS A 323 -1.73 9.58 -21.41
N ALA A 324 -2.90 9.78 -20.82
CA ALA A 324 -4.19 9.32 -21.34
C ALA A 324 -5.34 10.11 -20.71
N ARG A 325 -6.55 10.02 -21.31
CA ARG A 325 -7.77 10.48 -20.66
C ARG A 325 -8.40 9.33 -19.86
N PRO A 326 -9.10 9.60 -18.76
CA PRO A 326 -9.75 8.56 -17.95
C PRO A 326 -10.64 7.61 -18.74
N TRP A 327 -11.41 8.11 -19.71
CA TRP A 327 -12.28 7.28 -20.56
C TRP A 327 -11.54 6.41 -21.59
N ASP A 328 -10.23 6.64 -21.82
CA ASP A 328 -9.39 5.81 -22.69
C ASP A 328 -8.77 4.61 -21.94
N LEU A 329 -8.99 4.51 -20.63
CA LEU A 329 -8.41 3.50 -19.76
C LEU A 329 -9.34 2.31 -19.59
N THR A 330 -8.77 1.11 -19.63
CA THR A 330 -9.41 -0.11 -19.12
C THR A 330 -9.00 -0.31 -17.68
N GLU A 331 -9.98 -0.61 -16.82
CA GLU A 331 -9.75 -0.90 -15.41
C GLU A 331 -9.87 -2.40 -15.12
N THR A 332 -9.00 -2.91 -14.24
CA THR A 332 -9.08 -4.27 -13.73
C THR A 332 -8.75 -4.27 -12.24
N LEU A 333 -9.63 -4.86 -11.44
CA LEU A 333 -9.40 -5.01 -10.00
C LEU A 333 -8.39 -6.13 -9.74
N SER A 334 -7.48 -5.89 -8.81
CA SER A 334 -6.39 -6.79 -8.43
C SER A 334 -5.98 -6.58 -6.97
N THR A 335 -4.96 -7.31 -6.54
CA THR A 335 -4.27 -7.15 -5.26
C THR A 335 -2.86 -6.60 -5.50
N ALA A 336 -2.39 -5.72 -4.62
CA ALA A 336 -1.04 -5.19 -4.65
C ALA A 336 0.01 -6.28 -4.35
N TRP A 337 1.21 -6.14 -4.93
CA TRP A 337 2.26 -7.18 -4.91
C TRP A 337 3.50 -6.81 -4.08
N VAL A 338 3.46 -5.67 -3.39
CA VAL A 338 4.65 -5.07 -2.75
C VAL A 338 4.92 -5.69 -1.39
N ASP A 339 3.90 -5.79 -0.54
CA ASP A 339 3.99 -6.28 0.84
C ASP A 339 3.04 -7.46 1.10
N SER A 340 2.99 -7.95 2.34
CA SER A 340 2.18 -9.10 2.74
C SER A 340 0.70 -8.78 3.04
N LEU A 341 0.32 -7.50 3.08
CA LEU A 341 -1.04 -7.09 3.46
C LEU A 341 -2.02 -7.25 2.30
N GLY A 342 -1.53 -7.10 1.07
CA GLY A 342 -2.34 -7.32 -0.13
C GLY A 342 -3.45 -6.29 -0.28
N ALA A 343 -3.09 -4.99 -0.30
CA ALA A 343 -4.06 -3.92 -0.56
C ALA A 343 -4.84 -4.16 -1.86
N ARG A 344 -6.15 -3.87 -1.85
CA ARG A 344 -6.98 -3.98 -3.06
C ARG A 344 -6.71 -2.79 -3.97
N VAL A 345 -6.49 -3.06 -5.26
CA VAL A 345 -6.12 -2.05 -6.25
C VAL A 345 -6.98 -2.12 -7.50
N ALA A 346 -7.13 -0.98 -8.17
CA ALA A 346 -7.62 -0.87 -9.53
C ALA A 346 -6.44 -0.55 -10.46
N VAL A 347 -6.07 -1.51 -11.30
CA VAL A 347 -5.01 -1.35 -12.30
C VAL A 347 -5.63 -0.76 -13.56
N GLN A 348 -5.15 0.41 -13.96
CA GLN A 348 -5.65 1.08 -15.15
C GLN A 348 -4.60 1.08 -16.26
N ALA A 349 -5.01 0.59 -17.42
CA ALA A 349 -4.13 0.36 -18.56
C ALA A 349 -4.73 0.93 -19.85
N SER A 350 -3.86 1.25 -20.80
CA SER A 350 -4.26 1.57 -22.18
C SER A 350 -3.18 1.09 -23.14
N ARG A 351 -3.58 0.62 -24.32
CA ARG A 351 -2.67 0.11 -25.37
C ARG A 351 -1.65 -0.91 -24.83
N ASN A 352 -2.14 -1.85 -24.01
CA ASN A 352 -1.35 -2.90 -23.36
C ASN A 352 -0.21 -2.38 -22.46
N ARG A 353 -0.39 -1.20 -21.86
CA ARG A 353 0.54 -0.62 -20.89
C ARG A 353 -0.22 -0.18 -19.66
N VAL A 354 0.28 -0.56 -18.49
CA VAL A 354 -0.22 -0.03 -17.21
C VAL A 354 0.20 1.43 -17.10
N LEU A 355 -0.75 2.32 -16.83
CA LEU A 355 -0.53 3.77 -16.77
C LEU A 355 -0.71 4.36 -15.37
N ARG A 356 -1.53 3.74 -14.52
CA ARG A 356 -1.64 4.07 -13.09
C ARG A 356 -2.27 2.94 -12.30
N VAL A 357 -2.05 2.96 -10.99
CA VAL A 357 -2.70 2.10 -10.00
C VAL A 357 -3.44 2.99 -9.00
N LEU A 358 -4.71 2.69 -8.76
CA LEU A 358 -5.55 3.38 -7.78
C LEU A 358 -5.89 2.41 -6.64
N GLY A 359 -6.12 2.95 -5.44
CA GLY A 359 -6.60 2.14 -4.32
C GLY A 359 -8.08 1.84 -4.50
N ALA A 360 -8.43 0.56 -4.51
CA ALA A 360 -9.82 0.12 -4.54
C ALA A 360 -10.27 -0.15 -3.11
N ASP A 361 -11.54 0.15 -2.82
CA ASP A 361 -12.02 0.04 -1.46
C ASP A 361 -12.13 -1.43 -1.00
N ALA A 362 -11.61 -1.69 0.20
CA ALA A 362 -11.68 -2.99 0.86
C ALA A 362 -11.68 -2.77 2.37
N ASP A 363 -12.83 -3.05 2.99
CA ASP A 363 -13.06 -2.74 4.40
C ASP A 363 -12.13 -3.55 5.33
N ALA A 364 -11.95 -4.83 5.04
CA ALA A 364 -11.07 -5.72 5.81
C ALA A 364 -9.56 -5.45 5.63
N VAL A 365 -9.15 -4.54 4.72
CA VAL A 365 -7.73 -4.34 4.36
C VAL A 365 -7.35 -2.85 4.33
N ASN A 366 -7.37 -2.22 3.16
CA ASN A 366 -6.69 -0.96 2.92
C ASN A 366 -7.59 0.27 2.86
N TRP A 367 -8.92 0.11 2.91
CA TRP A 367 -9.83 1.26 2.92
C TRP A 367 -9.65 2.20 1.70
N GLY A 368 -9.19 1.66 0.57
CA GLY A 368 -8.86 2.42 -0.63
C GLY A 368 -7.57 3.24 -0.55
N TRP A 369 -6.85 3.20 0.58
CA TRP A 369 -5.54 3.80 0.74
C TRP A 369 -4.46 2.89 0.17
N LEU A 370 -3.38 3.51 -0.34
CA LEU A 370 -2.19 2.79 -0.80
C LEU A 370 -0.94 3.48 -0.29
N THR A 371 0.11 2.72 -0.07
CA THR A 371 1.46 3.27 0.00
C THR A 371 1.88 3.78 -1.38
N ASP A 372 2.85 4.70 -1.40
CA ASP A 372 3.44 5.20 -2.64
C ASP A 372 4.21 4.09 -3.38
N LYS A 373 4.74 3.09 -2.65
CA LYS A 373 5.36 1.89 -3.23
C LYS A 373 4.35 1.12 -4.10
N GLU A 374 3.15 0.89 -3.58
CA GLU A 374 2.08 0.20 -4.31
C GLU A 374 1.51 1.05 -5.46
N ARG A 375 1.39 2.36 -5.23
CA ARG A 375 0.77 3.29 -6.18
C ARG A 375 1.64 3.60 -7.39
N PHE A 376 2.95 3.76 -7.19
CA PHE A 376 3.89 4.19 -8.24
C PHE A 376 4.81 3.07 -8.73
N GLY A 377 4.91 1.94 -8.01
CA GLY A 377 5.79 0.82 -8.38
C GLY A 377 5.47 0.13 -9.72
N PHE A 378 4.34 0.46 -10.36
CA PHE A 378 3.96 -0.09 -11.67
C PHE A 378 4.90 0.34 -12.81
N GLU A 379 5.70 1.39 -12.65
CA GLU A 379 6.62 1.86 -13.70
C GLU A 379 7.62 0.77 -14.12
N ALA A 380 8.01 -0.10 -13.18
CA ALA A 380 8.87 -1.26 -13.43
C ALA A 380 8.28 -2.23 -14.49
N LEU A 381 6.95 -2.33 -14.59
CA LEU A 381 6.28 -3.21 -15.57
C LEU A 381 6.53 -2.78 -17.01
N ASN A 382 6.81 -1.49 -17.22
CA ASN A 382 7.07 -0.86 -18.51
C ASN A 382 8.55 -0.53 -18.74
N SER A 383 9.45 -0.96 -17.85
CA SER A 383 10.88 -0.69 -17.97
C SER A 383 11.45 -1.32 -19.25
N ALA A 384 12.35 -0.59 -19.93
CA ALA A 384 13.10 -1.13 -21.06
C ALA A 384 14.09 -2.23 -20.64
N GLU A 385 14.41 -2.31 -19.35
CA GLU A 385 15.32 -3.32 -18.78
C GLU A 385 14.59 -4.64 -18.44
N ARG A 386 13.26 -4.69 -18.60
CA ARG A 386 12.49 -5.92 -18.36
C ARG A 386 12.82 -6.95 -19.44
N LEU A 387 13.32 -8.11 -19.01
CA LEU A 387 13.61 -9.25 -19.90
C LEU A 387 12.32 -9.77 -20.57
N ALA A 388 12.39 -10.00 -21.89
CA ALA A 388 11.25 -10.44 -22.71
C ALA A 388 11.40 -11.86 -23.29
N ALA A 389 12.59 -12.46 -23.17
CA ALA A 389 12.91 -13.78 -23.69
C ALA A 389 13.81 -14.55 -22.71
N PRO A 390 13.81 -15.90 -22.76
CA PRO A 390 14.75 -16.72 -22.00
C PRO A 390 16.21 -16.36 -22.35
N MET A 391 17.06 -16.36 -21.34
CA MET A 391 18.49 -16.09 -21.49
C MET A 391 19.29 -17.30 -21.00
N LEU A 392 20.29 -17.70 -21.78
CA LEU A 392 21.20 -18.80 -21.45
C LEU A 392 22.63 -18.30 -21.31
N ARG A 393 23.36 -18.95 -20.41
CA ARG A 393 24.79 -18.77 -20.22
C ARG A 393 25.45 -20.13 -20.03
N ASP A 394 26.61 -20.32 -20.65
CA ASP A 394 27.47 -21.48 -20.47
C ASP A 394 28.67 -21.14 -19.59
N THR A 395 29.11 -22.14 -18.83
CA THR A 395 30.30 -22.09 -17.97
C THR A 395 31.31 -23.19 -18.33
N ALA A 396 31.10 -23.87 -19.48
CA ALA A 396 31.77 -25.11 -19.85
C ALA A 396 33.31 -25.00 -19.99
N ASP A 397 33.85 -23.80 -20.20
CA ASP A 397 35.28 -23.59 -20.48
C ASP A 397 36.07 -22.98 -19.31
N GLY A 398 35.54 -23.02 -18.08
CA GLY A 398 36.17 -22.36 -16.92
C GLY A 398 36.12 -20.82 -16.98
N GLY A 399 35.49 -20.28 -18.03
CA GLY A 399 35.07 -18.90 -18.16
C GLY A 399 33.55 -18.79 -18.13
N VAL A 400 33.07 -17.62 -17.73
CA VAL A 400 31.66 -17.27 -17.79
C VAL A 400 31.39 -16.67 -19.17
N SER A 401 30.62 -17.37 -20.03
CA SER A 401 30.19 -16.80 -21.32
C SER A 401 29.24 -15.61 -21.12
N GLU A 402 29.03 -14.81 -22.17
CA GLU A 402 28.02 -13.75 -22.15
C GLU A 402 26.61 -14.34 -22.19
N TRP A 403 25.64 -13.62 -21.64
CA TRP A 403 24.23 -14.00 -21.73
C TRP A 403 23.76 -13.93 -23.19
N SER A 404 23.08 -14.97 -23.64
CA SER A 404 22.51 -15.07 -24.99
C SER A 404 21.02 -15.36 -24.93
N GLU A 405 20.25 -14.74 -25.82
CA GLU A 405 18.81 -15.01 -25.95
C GLU A 405 18.58 -16.40 -26.54
N ALA A 406 17.62 -17.15 -26.00
CA ALA A 406 17.30 -18.52 -26.42
C ALA A 406 15.80 -18.75 -26.60
N GLY A 407 15.46 -19.79 -27.37
CA GLY A 407 14.08 -20.25 -27.49
C GLY A 407 13.60 -20.99 -26.23
N TRP A 408 12.30 -20.95 -25.96
CA TRP A 408 11.71 -21.65 -24.81
C TRP A 408 11.98 -23.16 -24.80
N GLY A 409 11.92 -23.83 -25.95
CA GLY A 409 12.18 -25.28 -26.03
C GLY A 409 13.61 -25.64 -25.61
N GLU A 410 14.60 -24.95 -26.17
CA GLU A 410 16.02 -25.14 -25.82
C GLU A 410 16.28 -24.86 -24.33
N ALA A 411 15.74 -23.75 -23.80
CA ALA A 411 15.90 -23.40 -22.40
C ALA A 411 15.29 -24.46 -21.48
N LEU A 412 14.08 -24.95 -21.79
CA LEU A 412 13.40 -25.97 -21.00
C LEU A 412 14.10 -27.34 -21.09
N ASP A 413 14.60 -27.73 -22.26
CA ASP A 413 15.37 -28.98 -22.43
C ASP A 413 16.65 -28.95 -21.60
N ARG A 414 17.33 -27.80 -21.55
CA ARG A 414 18.55 -27.62 -20.74
C ARG A 414 18.26 -27.66 -19.23
N ILE A 415 17.15 -27.04 -18.80
CA ILE A 415 16.67 -27.12 -17.40
C ILE A 415 16.34 -28.55 -17.04
N ALA A 416 15.56 -29.26 -17.88
CA ALA A 416 15.17 -30.64 -17.65
C ALA A 416 16.38 -31.58 -17.62
N GLY A 417 17.36 -31.37 -18.50
CA GLY A 417 18.62 -32.11 -18.51
C GLY A 417 19.44 -31.92 -17.23
N ALA A 418 19.57 -30.67 -16.75
CA ALA A 418 20.29 -30.37 -15.51
C ALA A 418 19.59 -30.98 -14.28
N VAL A 419 18.28 -30.78 -14.16
CA VAL A 419 17.47 -31.34 -13.06
C VAL A 419 17.45 -32.86 -13.09
N GLY A 420 17.34 -33.48 -14.26
CA GLY A 420 17.29 -34.94 -14.41
C GLY A 420 18.64 -35.64 -14.18
N ALA A 421 19.76 -34.91 -14.30
CA ALA A 421 21.09 -35.45 -14.04
C ALA A 421 21.49 -35.39 -12.54
N ALA A 422 20.87 -34.50 -11.76
CA ALA A 422 21.12 -34.35 -10.33
C ALA A 422 20.19 -35.25 -9.51
N PRO A 423 20.67 -35.89 -8.42
CA PRO A 423 19.78 -36.57 -7.50
C PRO A 423 18.92 -35.56 -6.71
N PRO A 424 17.72 -35.95 -6.24
CA PRO A 424 16.75 -35.00 -5.68
C PRO A 424 17.31 -34.14 -4.53
N GLU A 425 18.09 -34.72 -3.62
CA GLU A 425 18.69 -34.04 -2.49
C GLU A 425 19.71 -32.94 -2.87
N ARG A 426 20.16 -32.92 -4.13
CA ARG A 426 21.09 -31.92 -4.69
C ARG A 426 20.39 -30.87 -5.56
N VAL A 427 19.06 -30.88 -5.61
CA VAL A 427 18.24 -29.87 -6.28
C VAL A 427 17.52 -29.03 -5.23
N ALA A 428 17.49 -27.71 -5.40
CA ALA A 428 16.81 -26.78 -4.51
C ALA A 428 16.01 -25.71 -5.26
N VAL A 429 14.92 -25.24 -4.65
CA VAL A 429 14.05 -24.17 -5.19
C VAL A 429 13.85 -23.09 -4.14
N LEU A 430 14.31 -21.86 -4.42
CA LEU A 430 14.17 -20.72 -3.51
C LEU A 430 13.25 -19.64 -4.09
N GLY A 431 12.37 -19.11 -3.26
CA GLY A 431 11.42 -18.06 -3.59
C GLY A 431 10.03 -18.56 -3.96
N GLY A 432 9.28 -17.73 -4.68
CA GLY A 432 7.92 -18.04 -5.12
C GLY A 432 6.81 -17.48 -4.24
N ALA A 433 7.13 -16.90 -3.06
CA ALA A 433 6.11 -16.26 -2.21
C ALA A 433 5.30 -15.20 -2.95
N ARG A 434 5.92 -14.38 -3.80
CA ARG A 434 5.23 -13.32 -4.57
C ARG A 434 4.37 -13.82 -5.75
N LEU A 435 4.31 -15.13 -6.00
CA LEU A 435 3.43 -15.71 -7.01
C LEU A 435 2.00 -15.88 -6.48
N ASN A 436 1.06 -16.18 -7.37
CA ASN A 436 -0.28 -16.61 -6.96
C ASN A 436 -0.25 -18.04 -6.40
N ASN A 437 -1.32 -18.41 -5.68
CA ASN A 437 -1.43 -19.71 -5.01
C ASN A 437 -1.33 -20.88 -5.99
N GLU A 438 -1.87 -20.73 -7.20
CA GLU A 438 -1.83 -21.76 -8.22
C GLU A 438 -0.41 -22.04 -8.67
N ALA A 439 0.39 -21.00 -8.92
CA ALA A 439 1.78 -21.15 -9.32
C ALA A 439 2.65 -21.65 -8.15
N GLN A 440 2.39 -21.20 -6.92
CA GLN A 440 3.06 -21.74 -5.73
C GLN A 440 2.81 -23.25 -5.57
N TYR A 441 1.55 -23.68 -5.72
CA TYR A 441 1.19 -25.10 -5.73
C TYR A 441 1.87 -25.86 -6.88
N MET A 442 1.95 -25.28 -8.09
CA MET A 442 2.69 -25.90 -9.20
C MET A 442 4.17 -26.07 -8.89
N TRP A 443 4.81 -25.07 -8.27
CA TRP A 443 6.20 -25.17 -7.83
C TRP A 443 6.41 -26.20 -6.73
N ALA A 444 5.52 -26.25 -5.73
CA ALA A 444 5.54 -27.26 -4.68
C ALA A 444 5.37 -28.67 -5.29
N LYS A 445 4.43 -28.85 -6.23
CA LYS A 445 4.23 -30.10 -6.95
C LYS A 445 5.44 -30.49 -7.79
N LEU A 446 6.08 -29.54 -8.49
CA LEU A 446 7.26 -29.82 -9.29
C LEU A 446 8.44 -30.25 -8.40
N ALA A 447 8.74 -29.47 -7.35
CA ALA A 447 9.86 -29.74 -6.47
C ALA A 447 9.65 -31.05 -5.67
N LYS A 448 8.55 -31.16 -4.94
CA LYS A 448 8.31 -32.28 -4.03
C LYS A 448 7.72 -33.50 -4.73
N GLY A 449 6.74 -33.26 -5.60
CA GLY A 449 5.97 -34.31 -6.25
C GLY A 449 6.66 -34.91 -7.48
N VAL A 450 7.48 -34.17 -8.21
CA VAL A 450 8.11 -34.66 -9.46
C VAL A 450 9.60 -34.91 -9.29
N ILE A 451 10.34 -33.90 -8.80
CA ILE A 451 11.79 -34.00 -8.54
C ILE A 451 12.02 -34.89 -7.31
N GLY A 452 11.19 -34.74 -6.27
CA GLY A 452 11.34 -35.46 -5.00
C GLY A 452 12.25 -34.75 -4.01
N THR A 453 12.52 -33.45 -4.22
CA THR A 453 13.30 -32.62 -3.29
C THR A 453 12.39 -31.87 -2.35
N ASP A 454 12.81 -31.77 -1.08
CA ASP A 454 12.18 -30.93 -0.07
C ASP A 454 12.99 -29.66 0.23
N ASN A 455 14.12 -29.44 -0.46
CA ASN A 455 14.95 -28.24 -0.35
C ASN A 455 14.23 -27.05 -1.01
N VAL A 456 13.17 -26.59 -0.38
CA VAL A 456 12.31 -25.51 -0.88
C VAL A 456 12.08 -24.48 0.19
N ASP A 457 12.25 -23.20 -0.12
CA ASP A 457 11.89 -22.12 0.81
C ASP A 457 11.36 -20.91 0.05
N ALA A 458 10.10 -20.54 0.33
CA ALA A 458 9.47 -19.37 -0.27
C ALA A 458 9.90 -18.04 0.36
N GLN A 459 10.41 -18.06 1.60
CA GLN A 459 10.65 -16.86 2.40
C GLN A 459 12.05 -16.26 2.18
N LEU A 460 13.00 -17.00 1.61
CA LEU A 460 14.40 -16.57 1.43
C LEU A 460 15.07 -16.20 2.77
N GLY A 461 14.66 -16.85 3.85
CA GLY A 461 15.20 -16.62 5.20
C GLY A 461 14.83 -15.29 5.85
N ASP A 462 13.86 -14.53 5.31
CA ASP A 462 13.41 -13.27 5.91
C ASP A 462 12.13 -13.37 6.77
N GLY A 463 11.50 -14.54 6.76
CA GLY A 463 10.26 -14.82 7.48
C GLY A 463 10.46 -15.49 8.85
N LEU A 464 9.43 -16.21 9.28
CA LEU A 464 9.38 -16.99 10.53
C LEU A 464 9.16 -18.48 10.20
N ASP A 465 9.41 -19.36 11.16
CA ASP A 465 9.12 -20.78 11.04
C ASP A 465 7.64 -21.03 10.64
N PRO A 466 7.38 -21.86 9.61
CA PRO A 466 6.03 -22.15 9.15
C PRO A 466 5.09 -22.69 10.25
N ALA A 467 5.61 -23.45 11.22
CA ALA A 467 4.84 -23.98 12.34
C ALA A 467 4.35 -22.85 13.27
N VAL A 468 5.15 -21.80 13.46
CA VAL A 468 4.74 -20.61 14.24
C VAL A 468 3.69 -19.82 13.47
N VAL A 469 3.93 -19.55 12.18
CA VAL A 469 3.02 -18.75 11.35
C VAL A 469 1.65 -19.42 11.17
N LEU A 470 1.62 -20.74 10.99
CA LEU A 470 0.39 -21.48 10.70
C LEU A 470 -0.27 -22.13 11.94
N GLY A 471 0.50 -22.35 13.00
CA GLY A 471 0.06 -23.06 14.20
C GLY A 471 -0.52 -22.16 15.29
N LEU A 472 -0.13 -20.89 15.34
CA LEU A 472 -0.66 -19.94 16.32
C LEU A 472 -2.10 -19.48 15.98
N PRO A 473 -2.94 -19.13 16.98
CA PRO A 473 -4.28 -18.60 16.75
C PRO A 473 -4.25 -17.32 15.90
N ARG A 474 -4.68 -17.40 14.63
CA ARG A 474 -4.54 -16.30 13.68
C ARG A 474 -5.48 -15.13 13.99
N ALA A 475 -4.95 -13.92 13.92
CA ALA A 475 -5.69 -12.65 13.90
C ALA A 475 -5.84 -12.11 12.48
N THR A 476 -6.82 -11.24 12.30
CA THR A 476 -7.02 -10.40 11.12
C THR A 476 -6.54 -8.96 11.38
N ILE A 477 -6.52 -8.12 10.35
CA ILE A 477 -6.26 -6.68 10.52
C ILE A 477 -7.37 -6.05 11.37
N ASP A 478 -8.63 -6.49 11.21
CA ASP A 478 -9.76 -6.00 12.00
C ASP A 478 -9.62 -6.38 13.48
N ASP A 479 -9.14 -7.58 13.80
CA ASP A 479 -8.82 -7.97 15.19
C ASP A 479 -7.72 -7.09 15.81
N ALA A 480 -6.71 -6.69 15.01
CA ALA A 480 -5.64 -5.80 15.45
C ALA A 480 -6.09 -4.33 15.57
N CYS A 481 -7.17 -3.95 14.88
CA CYS A 481 -7.67 -2.58 14.85
C CYS A 481 -9.03 -2.43 15.55
N ARG A 482 -9.40 -3.41 16.38
CA ARG A 482 -10.66 -3.41 17.11
C ARG A 482 -10.71 -2.22 18.07
N SER A 483 -11.87 -1.58 18.14
CA SER A 483 -12.12 -0.48 19.09
C SER A 483 -11.87 -0.89 20.52
N GLY A 484 -11.15 -0.06 21.27
CA GLY A 484 -10.74 -0.33 22.64
C GLY A 484 -9.83 -1.56 22.80
N GLY A 485 -9.40 -2.18 21.70
CA GLY A 485 -8.57 -3.38 21.73
C GLY A 485 -7.13 -3.11 22.17
N THR A 486 -6.44 -4.17 22.60
CA THR A 486 -5.04 -4.09 23.03
C THR A 486 -4.15 -4.82 22.03
N VAL A 487 -3.14 -4.13 21.52
CA VAL A 487 -2.21 -4.61 20.50
C VAL A 487 -0.80 -4.65 21.05
N VAL A 488 -0.10 -5.76 20.84
CA VAL A 488 1.34 -5.88 21.08
C VAL A 488 2.06 -5.92 19.74
N LEU A 489 2.99 -4.99 19.49
CA LEU A 489 3.80 -4.97 18.28
C LEU A 489 5.21 -5.49 18.58
N ILE A 490 5.53 -6.69 18.10
CA ILE A 490 6.89 -7.24 18.05
C ILE A 490 7.19 -7.48 16.57
N GLY A 491 7.71 -6.49 15.88
CA GLY A 491 7.69 -6.52 14.41
C GLY A 491 8.61 -5.52 13.73
N PRO A 492 8.66 -5.57 12.39
CA PRO A 492 9.21 -4.46 11.59
C PRO A 492 8.45 -3.16 11.86
N ASP A 493 9.02 -2.03 11.46
CA ASP A 493 8.29 -0.76 11.45
C ASP A 493 7.13 -0.84 10.44
N PRO A 494 5.86 -0.80 10.87
CA PRO A 494 4.74 -0.90 9.96
C PRO A 494 4.70 0.26 8.95
N LYS A 495 5.20 1.45 9.29
CA LYS A 495 5.21 2.59 8.37
C LYS A 495 6.13 2.34 7.18
N GLU A 496 7.25 1.66 7.41
CA GLU A 496 8.25 1.35 6.38
C GLU A 496 7.85 0.13 5.54
N GLU A 497 7.35 -0.91 6.19
CA GLU A 497 7.23 -2.23 5.56
C GLU A 497 5.79 -2.68 5.29
N LEU A 498 4.84 -2.20 6.08
CA LEU A 498 3.45 -2.67 6.12
C LEU A 498 2.49 -1.47 6.17
N GLY A 499 2.63 -0.55 5.22
CA GLY A 499 2.05 0.78 5.32
C GLY A 499 0.52 0.80 5.42
N THR A 500 -0.18 -0.18 4.84
CA THR A 500 -1.62 -0.34 5.06
C THR A 500 -1.95 -0.64 6.53
N LEU A 501 -1.18 -1.52 7.18
CA LEU A 501 -1.35 -1.84 8.60
C LEU A 501 -1.01 -0.64 9.48
N TYR A 502 0.00 0.15 9.11
CA TYR A 502 0.30 1.43 9.78
C TYR A 502 -0.91 2.37 9.81
N LEU A 503 -1.54 2.62 8.65
CA LEU A 503 -2.71 3.51 8.58
C LEU A 503 -3.88 2.98 9.42
N ARG A 504 -4.10 1.66 9.40
CA ARG A 504 -5.17 0.99 10.17
C ARG A 504 -4.93 1.06 11.67
N LEU A 505 -3.73 0.70 12.15
CA LEU A 505 -3.35 0.78 13.56
C LEU A 505 -3.37 2.22 14.07
N ARG A 506 -2.87 3.17 13.27
CA ARG A 506 -2.92 4.60 13.61
C ARG A 506 -4.36 5.07 13.83
N HIS A 507 -5.27 4.72 12.92
CA HIS A 507 -6.69 5.04 13.09
C HIS A 507 -7.24 4.44 14.37
N ALA A 508 -6.99 3.15 14.61
CA ALA A 508 -7.49 2.45 15.79
C ALA A 508 -7.03 3.09 17.10
N VAL A 509 -5.77 3.51 17.18
CA VAL A 509 -5.21 4.13 18.39
C VAL A 509 -5.77 5.54 18.60
N ILE A 510 -5.89 6.35 17.54
CA ILE A 510 -6.28 7.77 17.66
C ILE A 510 -7.80 7.93 17.81
N ASN A 511 -8.58 7.21 17.02
CA ASN A 511 -10.02 7.42 16.90
C ASN A 511 -10.82 6.37 17.67
N ASP A 512 -10.33 5.13 17.74
CA ASP A 512 -11.10 4.00 18.26
C ASP A 512 -10.67 3.56 19.67
N GLY A 513 -9.70 4.26 20.28
CA GLY A 513 -9.23 4.02 21.64
C GLY A 513 -8.42 2.74 21.83
N ALA A 514 -7.88 2.15 20.76
CA ALA A 514 -7.03 0.98 20.86
C ALA A 514 -5.72 1.32 21.60
N LYS A 515 -5.23 0.39 22.42
CA LYS A 515 -3.98 0.53 23.19
C LYS A 515 -2.87 -0.22 22.46
N LEU A 516 -1.76 0.47 22.18
CA LEU A 516 -0.58 -0.14 21.57
C LEU A 516 0.56 -0.27 22.58
N VAL A 517 1.03 -1.50 22.78
CA VAL A 517 2.29 -1.82 23.48
C VAL A 517 3.31 -2.21 22.41
N GLU A 518 4.29 -1.34 22.20
CA GLU A 518 5.37 -1.58 21.24
C GLU A 518 6.56 -2.23 21.94
N ILE A 519 7.06 -3.32 21.36
CA ILE A 519 8.25 -4.04 21.82
C ILE A 519 9.19 -4.18 20.63
N THR A 520 10.01 -3.16 20.43
CA THR A 520 10.95 -3.09 19.29
C THR A 520 12.28 -2.48 19.76
N PRO A 521 13.45 -2.93 19.27
CA PRO A 521 14.73 -2.39 19.72
C PRO A 521 14.97 -0.91 19.35
N VAL A 522 14.24 -0.41 18.35
CA VAL A 522 14.32 0.97 17.85
C VAL A 522 12.93 1.57 17.72
N ALA A 523 12.84 2.90 17.74
CA ALA A 523 11.58 3.60 17.49
C ALA A 523 11.08 3.36 16.05
N THR A 524 9.78 3.15 15.90
CA THR A 524 9.06 2.97 14.64
C THR A 524 8.15 4.18 14.37
N GLY A 525 7.49 4.17 13.21
CA GLY A 525 6.45 5.14 12.87
C GLY A 525 5.27 5.19 13.86
N LEU A 526 5.04 4.15 14.69
CA LEU A 526 3.95 4.10 15.68
C LEU A 526 4.38 4.47 17.11
N SER A 527 5.68 4.60 17.39
CA SER A 527 6.17 4.79 18.77
C SER A 527 5.58 6.00 19.49
N HIS A 528 5.31 7.09 18.77
CA HIS A 528 4.73 8.30 19.34
C HIS A 528 3.24 8.15 19.70
N LEU A 529 2.59 7.08 19.23
CA LEU A 529 1.19 6.74 19.53
C LEU A 529 1.09 5.58 20.53
N ALA A 530 2.18 4.86 20.77
CA ALA A 530 2.18 3.72 21.66
C ALA A 530 1.94 4.17 23.12
N GLN A 531 1.03 3.47 23.80
CA GLN A 531 0.78 3.66 25.23
C GLN A 531 2.02 3.30 26.05
N HIS A 532 2.73 2.24 25.62
CA HIS A 532 4.02 1.84 26.16
C HIS A 532 4.96 1.46 25.02
N SER A 533 6.19 1.95 25.06
CA SER A 533 7.26 1.60 24.11
C SER A 533 8.41 0.97 24.88
N LEU A 534 8.51 -0.36 24.85
CA LEU A 534 9.59 -1.10 25.47
C LEU A 534 10.71 -1.32 24.45
N ARG A 535 11.93 -0.93 24.81
CA ARG A 535 13.12 -1.01 23.95
C ARG A 535 14.08 -2.10 24.42
N PRO A 536 13.83 -3.39 24.11
CA PRO A 536 14.79 -4.42 24.44
C PRO A 536 16.11 -4.21 23.71
N ARG A 537 17.20 -4.64 24.33
CA ARG A 537 18.47 -4.84 23.62
C ARG A 537 18.23 -5.85 22.48
N PRO A 538 18.84 -5.66 21.30
CA PRO A 538 18.73 -6.65 20.23
C PRO A 538 19.09 -8.06 20.72
N GLY A 539 18.27 -9.05 20.38
CA GLY A 539 18.40 -10.44 20.84
C GLY A 539 17.81 -10.74 22.23
N THR A 540 17.27 -9.75 22.96
CA THR A 540 16.66 -9.97 24.30
C THR A 540 15.14 -9.91 24.33
N THR A 541 14.49 -9.83 23.17
CA THR A 541 13.03 -9.67 23.05
C THR A 541 12.26 -10.81 23.70
N ALA A 542 12.68 -12.06 23.52
CA ALA A 542 12.04 -13.22 24.14
C ALA A 542 12.08 -13.16 25.67
N GLN A 543 13.21 -12.79 26.26
CA GLN A 543 13.35 -12.65 27.71
C GLN A 543 12.48 -11.52 28.25
N LEU A 544 12.39 -10.40 27.53
CA LEU A 544 11.51 -9.29 27.89
C LEU A 544 10.03 -9.71 27.87
N VAL A 545 9.62 -10.44 26.85
CA VAL A 545 8.25 -10.94 26.73
C VAL A 545 7.93 -11.96 27.82
N SER A 546 8.84 -12.88 28.13
CA SER A 546 8.66 -13.81 29.25
C SER A 546 8.48 -13.07 30.59
N ALA A 547 9.31 -12.05 30.84
CA ALA A 547 9.18 -11.21 32.02
C ALA A 547 7.87 -10.40 32.04
N LEU A 548 7.42 -9.91 30.89
CA LEU A 548 6.14 -9.21 30.73
C LEU A 548 4.95 -10.12 31.05
N VAL A 549 4.95 -11.35 30.53
CA VAL A 549 3.91 -12.35 30.79
C VAL A 549 3.88 -12.75 32.27
N ALA A 550 5.04 -12.99 32.88
CA ALA A 550 5.14 -13.24 34.32
C ALA A 550 4.60 -12.07 35.14
N ALA A 551 4.90 -10.83 34.76
CA ALA A 551 4.37 -9.64 35.42
C ALA A 551 2.84 -9.51 35.29
N VAL A 552 2.26 -9.89 34.14
CA VAL A 552 0.79 -9.95 33.95
C VAL A 552 0.16 -10.99 34.87
N ALA A 553 0.81 -12.14 35.05
CA ALA A 553 0.35 -13.21 35.96
C ALA A 553 0.54 -12.88 37.45
N GLY A 554 1.35 -11.85 37.78
CA GLY A 554 1.71 -11.50 39.15
C GLY A 554 2.86 -12.33 39.73
N ASP A 555 3.62 -13.00 38.87
CA ASP A 555 4.76 -13.85 39.24
C ASP A 555 6.06 -13.03 39.41
N GLU A 556 7.09 -13.64 40.01
CA GLU A 556 8.42 -13.05 40.06
C GLU A 556 9.10 -13.06 38.67
N PHE A 557 9.75 -11.96 38.30
CA PHE A 557 10.45 -11.82 37.03
C PHE A 557 11.74 -10.99 37.15
N GLU A 558 12.66 -11.21 36.21
CA GLU A 558 13.91 -10.44 36.09
C GLU A 558 13.94 -9.63 34.79
N ALA A 559 13.93 -8.29 34.90
CA ALA A 559 13.97 -7.40 33.73
C ALA A 559 15.38 -6.91 33.35
N GLY A 560 16.34 -6.95 34.28
CA GLY A 560 17.61 -6.20 34.16
C GLY A 560 18.52 -6.59 33.00
N SER A 561 18.41 -7.82 32.48
CA SER A 561 19.19 -8.30 31.33
C SER A 561 18.67 -7.75 29.99
N THR A 562 17.40 -7.34 29.93
CA THR A 562 16.72 -6.91 28.70
C THR A 562 17.07 -5.48 28.30
N GLY A 563 17.48 -4.65 29.27
CA GLY A 563 17.72 -3.22 29.07
C GLY A 563 16.48 -2.33 29.24
N VAL A 564 15.34 -2.90 29.59
CA VAL A 564 14.09 -2.17 29.90
C VAL A 564 13.96 -2.02 31.42
N ASP A 565 13.54 -0.83 31.86
CA ASP A 565 13.35 -0.55 33.28
C ASP A 565 12.14 -1.32 33.84
N ARG A 566 12.29 -1.84 35.07
CA ARG A 566 11.25 -2.66 35.72
C ARG A 566 9.90 -1.93 35.80
N SER A 567 9.91 -0.63 36.10
CA SER A 567 8.69 0.18 36.18
C SER A 567 7.98 0.34 34.84
N GLU A 568 8.72 0.42 33.73
CA GLU A 568 8.14 0.49 32.39
C GLU A 568 7.48 -0.83 32.01
N LEU A 569 8.15 -1.95 32.32
CA LEU A 569 7.62 -3.30 32.12
C LEU A 569 6.36 -3.53 32.95
N GLU A 570 6.36 -3.17 34.24
CA GLU A 570 5.19 -3.29 35.12
C GLU A 570 4.00 -2.46 34.62
N ALA A 571 4.25 -1.25 34.10
CA ALA A 571 3.20 -0.41 33.53
C ALA A 571 2.60 -1.05 32.25
N ALA A 572 3.45 -1.59 31.36
CA ALA A 572 2.99 -2.32 30.19
C ALA A 572 2.23 -3.60 30.57
N ALA A 573 2.68 -4.34 31.59
CA ALA A 573 1.98 -5.52 32.10
C ALA A 573 0.59 -5.17 32.63
N GLN A 574 0.44 -4.07 33.38
CA GLN A 574 -0.86 -3.59 33.84
C GLN A 574 -1.80 -3.24 32.68
N CYS A 575 -1.27 -2.66 31.60
CA CYS A 575 -2.04 -2.39 30.38
C CYS A 575 -2.57 -3.69 29.74
N LEU A 576 -1.74 -4.73 29.65
CA LEU A 576 -2.12 -6.04 29.10
C LEU A 576 -3.07 -6.81 30.02
N ALA A 577 -2.88 -6.74 31.34
CA ALA A 577 -3.75 -7.37 32.32
C ALA A 577 -5.19 -6.82 32.28
N GLY A 578 -5.36 -5.56 31.87
CA GLY A 578 -6.66 -4.92 31.67
C GLY A 578 -7.27 -5.12 30.27
N ALA A 579 -6.80 -6.09 29.49
CA ALA A 579 -7.31 -6.40 28.15
C ALA A 579 -8.38 -7.51 28.21
N ASP A 580 -9.60 -7.16 28.66
CA ASP A 580 -10.69 -8.12 28.90
C ASP A 580 -11.08 -8.93 27.65
N ASP A 581 -11.01 -8.31 26.48
CA ASP A 581 -11.37 -8.90 25.19
C ASP A 581 -10.18 -9.59 24.48
N GLY A 582 -9.07 -9.79 25.19
CA GLY A 582 -7.85 -10.40 24.67
C GLY A 582 -6.88 -9.43 23.99
N VAL A 583 -5.73 -9.97 23.57
CA VAL A 583 -4.59 -9.23 23.01
C VAL A 583 -4.34 -9.68 21.57
N THR A 584 -4.16 -8.74 20.66
CA THR A 584 -3.68 -9.04 19.30
C THR A 584 -2.19 -8.76 19.21
N ALA A 585 -1.39 -9.79 18.99
CA ALA A 585 0.05 -9.69 18.81
C ALA A 585 0.41 -9.61 17.33
N VAL A 586 0.95 -8.47 16.89
CA VAL A 586 1.54 -8.29 15.56
C VAL A 586 2.99 -8.78 15.61
N LEU A 587 3.30 -9.85 14.89
CA LEU A 587 4.57 -10.58 15.00
C LEU A 587 5.37 -10.60 13.71
N GLY A 588 6.60 -10.13 13.74
CA GLY A 588 7.54 -10.20 12.64
C GLY A 588 8.96 -9.88 13.10
N ARG A 589 9.93 -10.04 12.20
CA ARG A 589 11.32 -9.72 12.51
C ARG A 589 11.56 -8.22 12.34
N ALA A 590 11.84 -7.56 13.46
CA ALA A 590 12.23 -6.15 13.49
C ALA A 590 13.52 -5.88 12.69
N SER A 591 14.45 -6.84 12.71
CA SER A 591 15.69 -6.80 11.94
C SER A 591 15.99 -8.17 11.34
N LEU A 592 16.41 -8.19 10.08
CA LEU A 592 16.87 -9.44 9.43
C LEU A 592 18.22 -9.93 9.96
N ALA A 593 18.93 -9.11 10.73
CA ALA A 593 20.14 -9.53 11.43
C ALA A 593 19.83 -10.32 12.72
N GLU A 594 18.61 -10.18 13.28
CA GLU A 594 18.16 -10.95 14.43
C GLU A 594 17.59 -12.29 13.96
N GLY A 595 17.97 -13.39 14.60
CA GLY A 595 17.44 -14.71 14.28
C GLY A 595 15.93 -14.78 14.47
N ALA A 596 15.24 -15.55 13.62
CA ALA A 596 13.79 -15.73 13.70
C ALA A 596 13.38 -16.36 15.04
N GLU A 597 14.23 -17.21 15.61
CA GLU A 597 14.05 -17.92 16.87
C GLU A 597 13.77 -16.99 18.06
N VAL A 598 14.25 -15.74 18.02
CA VAL A 598 14.00 -14.76 19.09
C VAL A 598 12.54 -14.31 19.09
N VAL A 599 11.97 -14.05 17.91
CA VAL A 599 10.57 -13.65 17.76
C VAL A 599 9.65 -14.84 17.96
N GLU A 600 10.06 -16.03 17.51
CA GLU A 600 9.32 -17.28 17.70
C GLU A 600 9.21 -17.64 19.18
N ALA A 601 10.31 -17.54 19.94
CA ALA A 601 10.28 -17.73 21.38
C ALA A 601 9.37 -16.70 22.07
N ALA A 602 9.44 -15.42 21.67
CA ALA A 602 8.53 -14.40 22.17
C ALA A 602 7.05 -14.72 21.87
N ALA A 603 6.75 -15.27 20.69
CA ALA A 603 5.40 -15.69 20.33
C ALA A 603 4.88 -16.82 21.23
N ILE A 604 5.74 -17.79 21.54
CA ILE A 604 5.43 -18.90 22.45
C ILE A 604 5.15 -18.37 23.87
N GLU A 605 5.99 -17.48 24.39
CA GLU A 605 5.77 -16.87 25.71
C GLU A 605 4.44 -16.10 25.75
N LEU A 606 4.15 -15.28 24.72
CA LEU A 606 2.86 -14.57 24.62
C LEU A 606 1.65 -15.50 24.58
N SER A 607 1.79 -16.72 24.06
CA SER A 607 0.69 -17.70 23.98
C SER A 607 0.14 -18.12 25.35
N ALA A 608 0.88 -17.85 26.43
CA ALA A 608 0.40 -18.04 27.80
C ALA A 608 -0.63 -17.00 28.24
N LEU A 609 -0.76 -15.86 27.54
CA LEU A 609 -1.79 -14.87 27.81
C LEU A 609 -3.18 -15.39 27.36
N PRO A 610 -4.24 -15.12 28.13
CA PRO A 610 -5.58 -15.52 27.75
C PRO A 610 -6.04 -14.79 26.47
N LEU A 611 -6.73 -15.50 25.58
CA LEU A 611 -7.38 -14.95 24.39
C LEU A 611 -6.42 -14.20 23.43
N VAL A 612 -5.13 -14.52 23.44
CA VAL A 612 -4.17 -13.92 22.50
C VAL A 612 -4.35 -14.46 21.08
N ARG A 613 -4.27 -13.57 20.09
CA ARG A 613 -4.28 -13.90 18.67
C ARG A 613 -3.13 -13.23 17.95
N PHE A 614 -2.66 -13.81 16.86
CA PHE A 614 -1.40 -13.45 16.22
C PHE A 614 -1.61 -13.01 14.76
N LEU A 615 -1.18 -11.79 14.44
CA LEU A 615 -1.14 -11.24 13.09
C LEU A 615 0.30 -11.28 12.57
N PRO A 616 0.64 -12.15 11.61
CA PRO A 616 1.99 -12.24 11.07
C PRO A 616 2.33 -11.00 10.22
N ALA A 617 3.36 -10.27 10.63
CA ALA A 617 3.95 -9.10 9.98
C ALA A 617 5.12 -9.53 9.07
N LEU A 618 4.79 -10.24 7.99
CA LEU A 618 5.76 -10.77 7.02
C LEU A 618 6.08 -9.72 5.94
N ARG A 619 7.28 -9.77 5.36
CA ARG A 619 7.74 -8.74 4.40
C ARG A 619 7.22 -8.95 2.99
N ARG A 620 7.11 -10.22 2.57
CA ARG A 620 6.79 -10.57 1.18
C ARG A 620 5.29 -10.82 1.01
N GLY A 621 4.78 -10.40 -0.15
CA GLY A 621 3.46 -10.79 -0.61
C GLY A 621 3.26 -12.30 -0.61
N ASN A 622 2.07 -12.72 -0.21
CA ASN A 622 1.54 -14.07 -0.35
C ASN A 622 2.40 -15.22 0.24
N VAL A 623 3.17 -14.95 1.30
CA VAL A 623 3.90 -15.98 2.06
C VAL A 623 2.94 -17.02 2.65
N ILE A 624 1.81 -16.59 3.22
CA ILE A 624 0.82 -17.52 3.78
C ILE A 624 0.32 -18.51 2.73
N GLY A 625 0.03 -18.06 1.51
CA GLY A 625 -0.34 -18.94 0.40
C GLY A 625 0.78 -19.92 0.05
N ALA A 626 2.04 -19.47 0.08
CA ALA A 626 3.19 -20.33 -0.20
C ALA A 626 3.33 -21.44 0.86
N LEU A 627 3.15 -21.09 2.14
CA LEU A 627 3.18 -22.07 3.23
C LEU A 627 1.99 -23.04 3.12
N GLU A 628 0.77 -22.55 2.89
CA GLU A 628 -0.42 -23.41 2.76
C GLU A 628 -0.34 -24.38 1.57
N THR A 629 0.36 -24.00 0.50
CA THR A 629 0.60 -24.83 -0.68
C THR A 629 1.82 -25.75 -0.55
N GLY A 630 2.53 -25.72 0.58
CA GLY A 630 3.67 -26.59 0.87
C GLY A 630 5.00 -26.16 0.25
N LEU A 631 5.16 -24.87 -0.08
CA LEU A 631 6.41 -24.29 -0.60
C LEU A 631 7.35 -23.85 0.53
N ALA A 632 7.54 -24.74 1.51
CA ALA A 632 8.49 -24.59 2.61
C ALA A 632 9.02 -25.97 3.01
N PRO A 633 10.17 -26.08 3.70
CA PRO A 633 10.70 -27.37 4.11
C PRO A 633 9.70 -28.10 5.02
N GLU A 634 9.67 -29.43 4.92
CA GLU A 634 8.83 -30.36 5.70
C GLU A 634 7.31 -30.21 5.51
N LEU A 635 6.84 -29.18 4.80
CA LEU A 635 5.43 -28.84 4.69
C LEU A 635 4.84 -29.29 3.35
N LEU A 636 3.81 -30.11 3.39
CA LEU A 636 3.00 -30.48 2.23
C LEU A 636 1.74 -29.59 2.16
N PRO A 637 1.08 -29.50 0.98
CA PRO A 637 -0.14 -28.74 0.83
C PRO A 637 -1.18 -29.09 1.90
N GLY A 638 -1.85 -28.08 2.46
CA GLY A 638 -2.86 -28.28 3.50
C GLY A 638 -2.28 -28.39 4.92
N ARG A 639 -1.07 -27.86 5.15
CA ARG A 639 -0.40 -27.84 6.47
C ARG A 639 -0.04 -29.22 7.01
N VAL A 640 0.15 -30.19 6.12
CA VAL A 640 0.53 -31.56 6.49
C VAL A 640 2.06 -31.62 6.58
N ARG A 641 2.61 -32.12 7.69
CA ARG A 641 4.06 -32.34 7.77
C ARG A 641 4.46 -33.63 7.08
N LEU A 642 5.65 -33.66 6.49
CA LEU A 642 6.20 -34.80 5.78
C LEU A 642 6.38 -36.03 6.67
N ASP A 643 6.76 -35.84 7.93
CA ASP A 643 6.96 -36.90 8.94
C ASP A 643 5.65 -37.50 9.47
N GLY A 644 4.54 -36.76 9.36
CA GLY A 644 3.20 -37.20 9.77
C GLY A 644 2.45 -38.01 8.71
N VAL A 645 3.05 -38.25 7.53
CA VAL A 645 2.44 -39.06 6.47
C VAL A 645 2.76 -40.53 6.71
N GLU A 646 1.87 -41.23 7.40
CA GLU A 646 1.92 -42.70 7.50
C GLU A 646 1.77 -43.35 6.10
N ASP A 647 2.24 -44.60 5.96
CA ASP A 647 1.99 -45.42 4.77
C ASP A 647 0.47 -45.58 4.55
N GLY A 648 -0.11 -44.75 3.68
CA GLY A 648 -1.56 -44.71 3.42
C GLY A 648 -2.33 -43.55 4.06
N GLY A 649 -1.64 -42.58 4.69
CA GLY A 649 -2.21 -41.29 5.12
C GLY A 649 -2.69 -40.43 3.93
N PRO A 650 -3.20 -39.20 4.14
CA PRO A 650 -3.69 -38.34 3.07
C PRO A 650 -2.54 -38.06 2.08
N ARG A 651 -2.48 -38.89 1.05
CA ARG A 651 -1.61 -38.66 -0.09
C ARG A 651 -2.12 -37.36 -0.71
N VAL A 652 -1.19 -36.52 -1.17
CA VAL A 652 -1.58 -35.69 -2.32
C VAL A 652 -1.79 -36.69 -3.44
N GLU A 653 -3.00 -37.26 -3.58
CA GLU A 653 -3.31 -38.38 -4.48
C GLU A 653 -2.86 -38.11 -5.93
N ALA A 654 -2.70 -36.83 -6.26
CA ALA A 654 -2.25 -36.30 -7.54
C ALA A 654 -0.71 -36.21 -7.71
N TRP A 655 0.11 -36.58 -6.72
CA TRP A 655 1.57 -36.52 -6.78
C TRP A 655 2.18 -37.91 -6.95
N PRO A 656 3.10 -38.12 -7.92
CA PRO A 656 3.64 -39.44 -8.21
C PRO A 656 4.64 -39.95 -7.16
N ARG A 657 5.24 -39.05 -6.36
CA ARG A 657 6.10 -39.38 -5.22
C ARG A 657 6.04 -38.27 -4.16
N LEU A 658 6.65 -38.53 -3.00
CA LEU A 658 6.94 -37.54 -1.97
C LEU A 658 8.46 -37.52 -1.72
N PRO A 659 9.00 -36.42 -1.16
CA PRO A 659 10.38 -36.40 -0.69
C PRO A 659 10.62 -37.45 0.39
N ALA A 660 11.83 -38.03 0.41
CA ALA A 660 12.18 -39.09 1.36
C ALA A 660 12.61 -38.57 2.74
N ALA A 661 12.99 -37.29 2.82
CA ALA A 661 13.47 -36.64 4.03
C ALA A 661 13.13 -35.15 4.01
N ALA A 662 13.16 -34.55 5.19
CA ALA A 662 13.11 -33.10 5.39
C ALA A 662 14.23 -32.40 4.62
N GLY A 663 13.89 -31.30 3.97
CA GLY A 663 14.82 -30.48 3.21
C GLY A 663 15.39 -29.33 4.01
N LEU A 664 16.17 -28.51 3.31
CA LEU A 664 16.83 -27.33 3.87
C LEU A 664 16.03 -26.05 3.59
N ASP A 665 16.07 -25.12 4.54
CA ASP A 665 15.63 -23.73 4.36
C ASP A 665 16.61 -22.94 3.46
N ALA A 666 16.30 -21.69 3.13
CA ALA A 666 17.17 -20.90 2.23
C ALA A 666 18.61 -20.79 2.73
N ALA A 667 18.82 -20.55 4.03
CA ALA A 667 20.17 -20.45 4.60
C ALA A 667 20.91 -21.79 4.51
N GLY A 668 20.24 -22.90 4.81
CA GLY A 668 20.75 -24.26 4.66
C GLY A 668 21.12 -24.58 3.22
N VAL A 669 20.24 -24.28 2.25
CA VAL A 669 20.47 -24.46 0.81
C VAL A 669 21.70 -23.67 0.36
N LEU A 670 21.83 -22.39 0.74
CA LEU A 670 22.97 -21.57 0.33
C LEU A 670 24.29 -22.08 0.92
N ARG A 671 24.30 -22.51 2.20
CA ARG A 671 25.48 -23.14 2.80
C ARG A 671 25.83 -24.47 2.15
N ALA A 672 24.82 -25.27 1.78
CA ALA A 672 25.00 -26.53 1.06
C ALA A 672 25.55 -26.30 -0.35
N ALA A 673 25.02 -25.33 -1.09
CA ALA A 673 25.55 -24.92 -2.38
C ALA A 673 27.01 -24.47 -2.29
N ALA A 674 27.38 -23.69 -1.26
CA ALA A 674 28.76 -23.25 -1.05
C ALA A 674 29.74 -24.40 -0.77
N ARG A 675 29.26 -25.53 -0.21
CA ARG A 675 30.06 -26.75 -0.01
C ARG A 675 30.08 -27.67 -1.25
N GLY A 676 29.30 -27.36 -2.28
CA GLY A 676 29.10 -28.24 -3.42
C GLY A 676 28.14 -29.39 -3.15
N ASP A 677 27.20 -29.23 -2.21
CA ASP A 677 26.15 -30.21 -1.91
C ASP A 677 24.87 -30.00 -2.75
N ILE A 678 24.75 -28.85 -3.44
CA ILE A 678 23.63 -28.53 -4.36
C ILE A 678 24.20 -28.35 -5.76
N ASP A 679 23.71 -29.14 -6.72
CA ASP A 679 24.09 -29.05 -8.14
C ASP A 679 23.18 -28.10 -8.92
N VAL A 680 21.89 -28.07 -8.57
CA VAL A 680 20.89 -27.28 -9.29
C VAL A 680 20.11 -26.40 -8.30
N LEU A 681 20.19 -25.09 -8.51
CA LEU A 681 19.44 -24.09 -7.75
C LEU A 681 18.48 -23.35 -8.67
N VAL A 682 17.19 -23.43 -8.36
CA VAL A 682 16.13 -22.70 -9.07
C VAL A 682 15.70 -21.52 -8.23
N LEU A 683 15.83 -20.30 -8.77
CA LEU A 683 15.40 -19.07 -8.13
C LEU A 683 14.07 -18.59 -8.75
N VAL A 684 13.02 -18.49 -7.95
CA VAL A 684 11.67 -18.17 -8.39
C VAL A 684 11.26 -16.80 -7.85
N GLY A 685 11.42 -15.75 -8.67
CA GLY A 685 11.15 -14.37 -8.20
C GLY A 685 11.95 -14.02 -6.94
N ALA A 686 13.15 -14.60 -6.82
CA ALA A 686 14.03 -14.51 -5.68
C ALA A 686 15.31 -13.78 -6.05
N ASP A 687 15.77 -12.98 -5.10
CA ASP A 687 17.10 -12.39 -5.10
C ASP A 687 17.73 -12.73 -3.76
N PRO A 688 18.61 -13.75 -3.68
CA PRO A 688 19.27 -14.14 -2.43
C PRO A 688 20.50 -13.28 -2.11
N LEU A 689 20.85 -12.30 -2.96
CA LEU A 689 22.02 -11.42 -2.75
C LEU A 689 21.66 -10.08 -2.12
N ASN A 690 20.42 -9.61 -2.32
CA ASN A 690 19.81 -8.45 -1.66
C ASN A 690 19.01 -8.89 -0.44
#